data_AF-A0AAP5BEU4-F1
#
_entry.id   AF-A0AAP5BEU4-F1
#
_cell.length_a   1.000
_cell.length_b   1.000
_cell.length_c   1.000
_cell.angle_alpha   90.00
_cell.angle_beta   90.00
_cell.angle_gamma   90.00
#
_symmetry.space_group_name_H-M   'P 1'
#
loop_
_entity.id
_entity.type
_entity.pdbx_description
1 polymer ?
#
loop_
_entity_poly.entity_id
_entity_poly.type
_entity_poly.pdbx_seq_one_letter_code
_entity_poly.pdbx_strand_id
1 'polypeptide(L)'
;MQSTHRPLPSADTLFEHAACGLLVTTPDGWILRVNATFCSWLGYSAPELAEVKHIQDLLTVDSKVFHRTHWSPLLQMQGSVAEVKLNMLHRDGHMVPMLLNAVRRDHGASSYLEVAVLIVADRHKYEQDLLLARRNAEASVAAHQLAQKELQESRDVLSLAMRGARMGAWSQESKSGKFWWSRELEALAGYAEGRFAKLPGGFFELIHPGDLIALNEAVDHAVKSGDDYVAEFRFLHASGDWCWMEGRGRATYDRQGEPLTIYGLGIDITERKDAQTVLLRQAAIFEHLSDAIVITDLRGNITDFNAGGERVLGYRRREVLGKPIAMFYPPEDALRIHREVLAALAADGTWRRELTFVRRDGTRGVCETVVKPLANARGDIYGAVSVSRDITGRRRAEQQLQRLNLELSKADRRKDEFLATLAHELRNPLAPMRNVLEILRLKEFADPQLSWSRDVFDRQLQHMTHLVDDLLEVSRITQGKLELRKQRLELARAMQSAMEAARPTVQASAHHLSVTLPREPLYLDADPTRLSQMILNLLNNAAKYTPPGGSISLAAEREGDEAVIVVRDSGIGIPREHLDSVFEMFSQLAPALERSQGGLGIGLALVRGLAELHGGTVAAFSSGPGTGSEFVIRLPLSKATPEQSESAPAEMPRTAGLRVVIVDDNADAADSLAMVLELEGHEVRTAGDGIAGLELIGEFAPQAVILDIGLPRLNGYELARRIRHDHQDADILLIAVTGWGQQQDKQTAEEAGFDHHFTKPVDPRELQRVLSR
;
A
#
# COMPACT_ATOMS: atom_id res chain seq x y z
N MET A 1 62.74 -110.07 -76.21
CA MET A 1 61.49 -110.56 -76.83
C MET A 1 60.36 -109.72 -76.26
N GLN A 2 59.54 -108.94 -76.96
CA GLN A 2 59.39 -108.53 -78.36
C GLN A 2 59.00 -107.03 -78.30
N SER A 3 59.69 -106.19 -79.09
CA SER A 3 59.31 -104.78 -79.29
C SER A 3 57.99 -104.74 -80.03
N THR A 4 56.89 -104.47 -79.33
CA THR A 4 55.57 -104.20 -79.92
C THR A 4 55.60 -102.79 -80.50
N HIS A 5 56.20 -102.65 -81.68
CA HIS A 5 56.06 -101.47 -82.53
C HIS A 5 54.56 -101.19 -82.73
N ARG A 6 54.01 -100.20 -82.02
CA ARG A 6 52.70 -99.62 -82.39
C ARG A 6 52.93 -98.93 -83.74
N PRO A 7 52.27 -99.36 -84.82
CA PRO A 7 52.40 -98.67 -86.10
C PRO A 7 51.84 -97.26 -85.91
N LEU A 8 52.67 -96.24 -86.17
CA LEU A 8 52.18 -94.88 -86.34
C LEU A 8 51.27 -94.85 -87.58
N PRO A 9 50.19 -94.05 -87.59
CA PRO A 9 49.38 -93.87 -88.78
C PRO A 9 50.27 -93.44 -89.95
N SER A 10 49.93 -93.85 -91.17
CA SER A 10 50.66 -93.40 -92.34
C SER A 10 50.59 -91.87 -92.45
N ALA A 11 51.55 -91.27 -93.14
CA ALA A 11 51.53 -89.82 -93.40
C ALA A 11 50.20 -89.37 -94.03
N ASP A 12 49.54 -90.23 -94.81
CA ASP A 12 48.24 -89.96 -95.40
C ASP A 12 47.12 -89.90 -94.35
N THR A 13 47.11 -90.81 -93.36
CA THR A 13 46.12 -90.76 -92.27
C THR A 13 46.30 -89.52 -91.41
N LEU A 14 47.54 -89.08 -91.17
CA LEU A 14 47.84 -87.86 -90.42
C LEU A 14 47.40 -86.60 -91.18
N PHE A 15 47.60 -86.55 -92.49
CA PHE A 15 47.10 -85.46 -93.33
C PHE A 15 45.57 -85.39 -93.28
N GLU A 16 44.91 -86.54 -93.46
CA GLU A 16 43.45 -86.62 -93.59
C GLU A 16 42.71 -86.16 -92.32
N HIS A 17 43.26 -86.45 -91.14
CA HIS A 17 42.62 -86.20 -89.84
C HIS A 17 43.33 -85.15 -88.98
N ALA A 18 44.10 -84.24 -89.59
CA ALA A 18 44.73 -83.14 -88.85
C ALA A 18 43.66 -82.25 -88.17
N ALA A 19 43.96 -81.75 -86.96
CA ALA A 19 43.08 -80.84 -86.21
C ALA A 19 42.91 -79.45 -86.85
N CYS A 20 43.62 -79.21 -87.96
CA CYS A 20 43.51 -78.04 -88.80
C CYS A 20 43.14 -78.45 -90.24
N GLY A 21 42.55 -77.51 -90.97
CA GLY A 21 42.34 -77.70 -92.40
C GLY A 21 43.69 -77.66 -93.12
N LEU A 22 44.03 -78.71 -93.86
CA LEU A 22 45.27 -78.81 -94.62
C LEU A 22 44.95 -78.94 -96.11
N LEU A 23 45.68 -78.19 -96.93
CA LEU A 23 45.57 -78.25 -98.38
C LEU A 23 46.92 -78.02 -99.05
N VAL A 24 47.14 -78.70 -100.17
CA VAL A 24 48.31 -78.56 -101.04
C VAL A 24 47.81 -78.01 -102.37
N THR A 25 48.37 -76.90 -102.83
CA THR A 25 47.99 -76.28 -104.11
C THR A 25 49.20 -76.14 -105.04
N THR A 26 48.95 -75.95 -106.33
CA THR A 26 49.98 -75.39 -107.23
C THR A 26 50.30 -73.94 -106.84
N PRO A 27 51.43 -73.37 -107.30
CA PRO A 27 51.75 -71.96 -107.08
C PRO A 27 50.71 -71.01 -107.67
N ASP A 28 50.02 -71.44 -108.73
CA ASP A 28 48.95 -70.66 -109.33
C ASP A 28 47.68 -70.68 -108.47
N GLY A 29 47.46 -71.76 -107.68
CA GLY A 29 46.40 -71.87 -106.67
C GLY A 29 45.38 -73.00 -106.92
N TRP A 30 45.66 -73.92 -107.84
CA TRP A 30 44.86 -75.14 -108.03
C TRP A 30 45.04 -76.09 -106.86
N ILE A 31 43.95 -76.56 -106.26
CA ILE A 31 44.02 -77.49 -105.13
C ILE A 31 44.44 -78.86 -105.67
N LEU A 32 45.57 -79.38 -105.23
CA LEU A 32 46.05 -80.72 -105.57
C LEU A 32 45.59 -81.76 -104.56
N ARG A 33 45.56 -81.39 -103.28
CA ARG A 33 45.16 -82.28 -102.18
C ARG A 33 44.53 -81.46 -101.06
N VAL A 34 43.54 -82.01 -100.38
CA VAL A 34 42.84 -81.38 -99.26
C VAL A 34 42.40 -82.44 -98.26
N ASN A 35 42.39 -82.11 -96.96
CA ASN A 35 42.00 -83.06 -95.91
C ASN A 35 40.52 -82.97 -95.52
N ALA A 36 40.02 -84.02 -94.86
CA ALA A 36 38.66 -84.10 -94.36
C ALA A 36 38.26 -82.93 -93.44
N THR A 37 39.18 -82.41 -92.62
CA THR A 37 38.89 -81.29 -91.71
C THR A 37 38.54 -80.01 -92.46
N PHE A 38 39.32 -79.65 -93.48
CA PHE A 38 39.03 -78.48 -94.31
C PHE A 38 37.73 -78.66 -95.09
N CYS A 39 37.54 -79.84 -95.67
CA CYS A 39 36.30 -80.24 -96.34
C CYS A 39 35.09 -80.07 -95.43
N SER A 40 35.16 -80.56 -94.19
CA SER A 40 34.07 -80.45 -93.22
C SER A 40 33.75 -79.01 -92.85
N TRP A 41 34.75 -78.12 -92.80
CA TRP A 41 34.54 -76.72 -92.43
C TRP A 41 33.93 -75.87 -93.53
N LEU A 42 34.15 -76.21 -94.80
CA LEU A 42 33.55 -75.49 -95.94
C LEU A 42 32.39 -76.25 -96.60
N GLY A 43 32.12 -77.48 -96.15
CA GLY A 43 31.00 -78.32 -96.58
C GLY A 43 31.22 -79.04 -97.92
N TYR A 44 32.43 -79.02 -98.48
CA TYR A 44 32.78 -79.68 -99.74
C TYR A 44 33.39 -81.06 -99.51
N SER A 45 33.29 -81.97 -100.48
CA SER A 45 34.03 -83.23 -100.49
C SER A 45 35.39 -83.08 -101.20
N ALA A 46 36.37 -83.95 -100.88
CA ALA A 46 37.71 -83.86 -101.47
C ALA A 46 37.72 -83.93 -103.02
N PRO A 47 36.93 -84.80 -103.70
CA PRO A 47 36.88 -84.82 -105.18
C PRO A 47 36.27 -83.57 -105.81
N GLU A 48 35.48 -82.78 -105.07
CA GLU A 48 34.91 -81.51 -105.56
C GLU A 48 35.91 -80.34 -105.48
N LEU A 49 36.98 -80.51 -104.72
CA LEU A 49 38.02 -79.50 -104.52
C LEU A 49 39.32 -79.86 -105.25
N ALA A 50 39.84 -81.07 -105.05
CA ALA A 50 41.10 -81.52 -105.60
C ALA A 50 41.03 -81.64 -107.14
N GLU A 51 41.98 -81.01 -107.82
CA GLU A 51 42.10 -80.89 -109.29
C GLU A 51 40.91 -80.21 -109.99
N VAL A 52 39.92 -79.71 -109.24
CA VAL A 52 38.68 -79.12 -109.77
C VAL A 52 38.54 -77.63 -109.45
N LYS A 53 38.95 -77.18 -108.26
CA LYS A 53 38.78 -75.79 -107.81
C LYS A 53 40.08 -75.07 -107.54
N HIS A 54 40.03 -73.76 -107.71
CA HIS A 54 41.05 -72.86 -107.25
C HIS A 54 40.81 -72.49 -105.78
N ILE A 55 41.86 -72.38 -104.95
CA ILE A 55 41.70 -71.92 -103.56
C ILE A 55 41.02 -70.55 -103.48
N GLN A 56 41.29 -69.70 -104.48
CA GLN A 56 40.70 -68.37 -104.57
C GLN A 56 39.19 -68.44 -104.77
N ASP A 57 38.64 -69.47 -105.41
CA ASP A 57 37.18 -69.62 -105.59
C ASP A 57 36.43 -69.76 -104.27
N LEU A 58 37.13 -70.25 -103.24
CA LEU A 58 36.60 -70.43 -101.89
C LEU A 58 36.74 -69.17 -101.02
N LEU A 59 37.30 -68.07 -101.53
CA LEU A 59 37.48 -66.81 -100.80
C LEU A 59 36.31 -65.84 -101.06
N THR A 60 35.95 -65.03 -100.05
CA THR A 60 35.06 -63.87 -100.27
C THR A 60 35.69 -62.85 -101.22
N VAL A 61 34.89 -61.94 -101.80
CA VAL A 61 35.38 -60.92 -102.75
C VAL A 61 36.54 -60.12 -102.17
N ASP A 62 36.41 -59.64 -100.93
CA ASP A 62 37.48 -58.87 -100.27
C ASP A 62 38.72 -59.73 -100.00
N SER A 63 38.51 -60.99 -99.61
CA SER A 63 39.60 -61.94 -99.36
C SER A 63 40.35 -62.33 -100.65
N LYS A 64 39.67 -62.39 -101.81
CA LYS A 64 40.30 -62.58 -103.13
C LYS A 64 41.21 -61.40 -103.48
N VAL A 65 40.75 -60.18 -103.24
CA VAL A 65 41.54 -58.96 -103.47
C VAL A 65 42.77 -58.97 -102.57
N PHE A 66 42.61 -59.28 -101.29
CA PHE A 66 43.72 -59.38 -100.35
C PHE A 66 44.70 -60.48 -100.74
N HIS A 67 44.22 -61.66 -101.14
CA HIS A 67 45.06 -62.76 -101.63
C HIS A 67 45.96 -62.29 -102.78
N ARG A 68 45.40 -61.61 -103.79
CA ARG A 68 46.16 -61.17 -104.96
C ARG A 68 47.14 -60.04 -104.67
N THR A 69 46.75 -59.10 -103.80
CA THR A 69 47.53 -57.87 -103.55
C THR A 69 48.59 -58.04 -102.47
N HIS A 70 48.37 -58.91 -101.48
CA HIS A 70 49.24 -59.04 -100.31
C HIS A 70 49.78 -60.46 -100.15
N TRP A 71 48.92 -61.48 -100.25
CA TRP A 71 49.33 -62.86 -99.97
C TRP A 71 50.24 -63.45 -101.05
N SER A 72 49.84 -63.37 -102.33
CA SER A 72 50.58 -63.95 -103.45
C SER A 72 51.98 -63.34 -103.64
N PRO A 73 52.18 -62.00 -103.57
CA PRO A 73 53.51 -61.40 -103.63
C PRO A 73 54.41 -61.82 -102.46
N LEU A 74 53.87 -61.92 -101.24
CA LEU A 74 54.64 -62.35 -100.07
C LEU A 74 55.08 -63.82 -100.19
N LEU A 75 54.21 -64.71 -100.68
CA LEU A 75 54.57 -66.10 -100.96
C LEU A 75 55.64 -66.21 -102.05
N GLN A 76 55.59 -65.37 -103.09
CA GLN A 76 56.62 -65.34 -104.14
C GLN A 76 57.97 -64.84 -103.62
N MET A 77 57.99 -63.81 -102.77
CA MET A 77 59.23 -63.21 -102.26
C MET A 77 59.85 -63.96 -101.08
N GLN A 78 59.06 -64.41 -100.12
CA GLN A 78 59.54 -64.97 -98.85
C GLN A 78 59.40 -66.49 -98.76
N GLY A 79 58.70 -67.12 -99.69
CA GLY A 79 58.46 -68.57 -99.70
C GLY A 79 57.53 -69.06 -98.58
N SER A 80 57.08 -68.21 -97.65
CA SER A 80 56.10 -68.55 -96.61
C SER A 80 55.34 -67.32 -96.14
N VAL A 81 54.13 -67.54 -95.63
CA VAL A 81 53.25 -66.52 -95.03
C VAL A 81 52.52 -67.17 -93.85
N ALA A 82 52.44 -66.48 -92.71
CA ALA A 82 51.75 -66.96 -91.52
C ALA A 82 50.78 -65.91 -90.98
N GLU A 83 49.77 -66.38 -90.25
CA GLU A 83 48.74 -65.62 -89.53
C GLU A 83 47.89 -64.70 -90.42
N VAL A 84 47.62 -65.12 -91.66
CA VAL A 84 46.78 -64.35 -92.57
C VAL A 84 45.32 -64.66 -92.32
N LYS A 85 44.57 -63.66 -91.83
CA LYS A 85 43.13 -63.77 -91.63
C LYS A 85 42.40 -63.55 -92.95
N LEU A 86 41.63 -64.54 -93.38
CA LEU A 86 40.75 -64.44 -94.54
C LEU A 86 39.40 -65.06 -94.24
N ASN A 87 38.39 -64.55 -94.94
CA ASN A 87 37.07 -65.13 -94.90
C ASN A 87 36.92 -66.08 -96.09
N MET A 88 36.68 -67.35 -95.79
CA MET A 88 36.35 -68.36 -96.79
C MET A 88 34.84 -68.54 -96.86
N LEU A 89 34.32 -68.93 -98.02
CA LEU A 89 32.90 -69.18 -98.26
C LEU A 89 32.63 -70.66 -98.06
N HIS A 90 31.71 -70.96 -97.15
CA HIS A 90 31.10 -72.29 -97.07
C HIS A 90 30.18 -72.53 -98.28
N ARG A 91 29.90 -73.80 -98.61
CA ARG A 91 29.08 -74.20 -99.77
C ARG A 91 27.67 -73.59 -99.84
N ASP A 92 27.11 -73.16 -98.72
CA ASP A 92 25.79 -72.51 -98.62
C ASP A 92 25.89 -70.98 -98.69
N GLY A 93 27.09 -70.43 -98.85
CA GLY A 93 27.37 -69.01 -99.00
C GLY A 93 27.68 -68.25 -97.70
N HIS A 94 27.62 -68.87 -96.52
CA HIS A 94 28.00 -68.16 -95.29
C HIS A 94 29.53 -68.03 -95.16
N MET A 95 29.97 -66.99 -94.46
CA MET A 95 31.38 -66.69 -94.26
C MET A 95 31.94 -67.47 -93.07
N VAL A 96 33.05 -68.16 -93.29
CA VAL A 96 33.82 -68.82 -92.24
C VAL A 96 35.12 -68.04 -92.06
N PRO A 97 35.29 -67.31 -90.94
CA PRO A 97 36.51 -66.56 -90.67
C PRO A 97 37.63 -67.53 -90.30
N MET A 98 38.70 -67.49 -91.07
CA MET A 98 39.81 -68.42 -90.98
C MET A 98 41.16 -67.69 -90.86
N LEU A 99 42.07 -68.29 -90.12
CA LEU A 99 43.48 -67.91 -90.03
C LEU A 99 44.29 -68.92 -90.85
N LEU A 100 45.07 -68.44 -91.82
CA LEU A 100 45.79 -69.25 -92.79
C LEU A 100 47.31 -69.03 -92.67
N ASN A 101 48.05 -70.14 -92.77
CA ASN A 101 49.50 -70.18 -92.94
C ASN A 101 49.80 -70.95 -94.23
N ALA A 102 50.74 -70.47 -95.05
CA ALA A 102 51.15 -71.14 -96.29
C ALA A 102 52.66 -71.12 -96.46
N VAL A 103 53.23 -72.21 -97.00
CA VAL A 103 54.65 -72.32 -97.33
C VAL A 103 54.82 -72.96 -98.71
N ARG A 104 55.74 -72.41 -99.51
CA ARG A 104 56.15 -72.96 -100.80
C ARG A 104 57.21 -74.02 -100.61
N ARG A 105 57.03 -75.18 -101.25
CA ARG A 105 58.02 -76.26 -101.30
C ARG A 105 58.29 -76.67 -102.75
N ASP A 106 59.55 -76.96 -103.04
CA ASP A 106 60.00 -77.43 -104.34
C ASP A 106 60.39 -78.91 -104.24
N HIS A 107 59.88 -79.75 -105.14
CA HIS A 107 60.21 -81.16 -105.24
C HIS A 107 60.54 -81.54 -106.68
N GLY A 108 61.82 -81.82 -106.94
CA GLY A 108 62.33 -82.02 -108.29
C GLY A 108 62.12 -80.78 -109.16
N ALA A 109 61.40 -80.93 -110.28
CA ALA A 109 61.08 -79.83 -111.20
C ALA A 109 59.75 -79.12 -110.90
N SER A 110 59.04 -79.50 -109.83
CA SER A 110 57.70 -78.99 -109.51
C SER A 110 57.66 -78.25 -108.18
N SER A 111 57.02 -77.08 -108.14
CA SER A 111 56.72 -76.32 -106.91
C SER A 111 55.28 -76.56 -106.46
N TYR A 112 55.02 -76.60 -105.15
CA TYR A 112 53.68 -76.61 -104.55
C TYR A 112 53.61 -75.73 -103.29
N LEU A 113 52.41 -75.34 -102.89
CA LEU A 113 52.12 -74.60 -101.66
C LEU A 113 51.43 -75.53 -100.67
N GLU A 114 51.96 -75.67 -99.47
CA GLU A 114 51.31 -76.30 -98.33
C GLU A 114 50.62 -75.22 -97.49
N VAL A 115 49.31 -75.35 -97.24
CA VAL A 115 48.51 -74.37 -96.51
C VAL A 115 47.79 -75.03 -95.33
N ALA A 116 47.86 -74.40 -94.16
CA ALA A 116 47.18 -74.80 -92.93
C ALA A 116 46.21 -73.71 -92.49
N VAL A 117 45.01 -74.11 -92.06
CA VAL A 117 43.89 -73.21 -91.79
C VAL A 117 43.24 -73.53 -90.43
N LEU A 118 42.79 -72.49 -89.69
CA LEU A 118 42.10 -72.57 -88.39
C LEU A 118 40.89 -71.62 -88.34
N ILE A 119 39.78 -72.00 -87.69
CA ILE A 119 38.59 -71.12 -87.49
C ILE A 119 38.80 -70.19 -86.29
N VAL A 120 38.31 -68.94 -86.36
CA VAL A 120 38.38 -67.93 -85.27
C VAL A 120 36.98 -67.49 -84.79
N ALA A 121 36.73 -67.46 -83.46
CA ALA A 121 35.49 -66.93 -82.84
C ALA A 121 35.74 -65.56 -82.13
N ASP A 122 34.78 -64.61 -82.18
CA ASP A 122 35.00 -63.16 -81.91
C ASP A 122 34.89 -62.71 -80.41
N ARG A 123 35.72 -61.74 -79.99
CA ARG A 123 35.96 -61.27 -78.58
C ARG A 123 35.20 -59.99 -78.17
N HIS A 124 34.57 -59.28 -79.11
CA HIS A 124 34.03 -57.92 -78.90
C HIS A 124 32.80 -57.81 -77.98
N LYS A 125 32.04 -58.88 -77.75
CA LYS A 125 30.74 -58.80 -77.05
C LYS A 125 30.87 -58.53 -75.54
N TYR A 126 31.98 -58.92 -74.91
CA TYR A 126 32.14 -58.89 -73.45
C TYR A 126 32.48 -57.49 -72.90
N GLU A 127 33.14 -56.63 -73.69
CA GLU A 127 33.56 -55.30 -73.23
C GLU A 127 32.41 -54.29 -73.16
N GLN A 128 31.38 -54.44 -73.99
CA GLN A 128 30.20 -53.56 -73.98
C GLN A 128 29.33 -53.73 -72.73
N ASP A 129 29.14 -54.96 -72.26
CA ASP A 129 28.28 -55.25 -71.11
C ASP A 129 28.85 -54.65 -69.80
N LEU A 130 30.17 -54.59 -69.65
CA LEU A 130 30.83 -54.06 -68.45
C LEU A 130 30.69 -52.54 -68.31
N LEU A 131 30.75 -51.79 -69.42
CA LEU A 131 30.61 -50.33 -69.41
C LEU A 131 29.19 -49.89 -69.02
N LEU A 132 28.16 -50.63 -69.45
CA LEU A 132 26.76 -50.37 -69.09
C LEU A 132 26.52 -50.58 -67.59
N ALA A 133 27.07 -51.66 -67.00
CA ALA A 133 26.91 -51.94 -65.57
C ALA A 133 27.51 -50.83 -64.69
N ARG A 134 28.70 -50.31 -65.04
CA ARG A 134 29.35 -49.23 -64.29
C ARG A 134 28.53 -47.93 -64.30
N ARG A 135 28.00 -47.55 -65.46
CA ARG A 135 27.22 -46.31 -65.62
C ARG A 135 25.93 -46.33 -64.77
N ASN A 136 25.29 -47.48 -64.65
CA ASN A 136 24.08 -47.64 -63.83
C ASN A 136 24.38 -47.53 -62.33
N ALA A 137 25.51 -48.08 -61.86
CA ALA A 137 25.92 -47.98 -60.47
C ALA A 137 26.25 -46.53 -60.06
N GLU A 138 26.98 -45.79 -60.90
CA GLU A 138 27.31 -44.38 -60.65
C GLU A 138 26.06 -43.51 -60.58
N ALA A 139 25.07 -43.74 -61.47
CA ALA A 139 23.79 -43.03 -61.44
C ALA A 139 22.97 -43.31 -60.17
N SER A 140 22.98 -44.54 -59.66
CA SER A 140 22.27 -44.92 -58.42
C SER A 140 22.86 -44.23 -57.18
N VAL A 141 24.20 -44.14 -57.08
CA VAL A 141 24.87 -43.43 -55.97
C VAL A 141 24.56 -41.93 -56.00
N ALA A 142 24.62 -41.31 -57.18
CA ALA A 142 24.29 -39.89 -57.33
C ALA A 142 22.84 -39.59 -56.94
N ALA A 143 21.89 -40.44 -57.34
CA ALA A 143 20.48 -40.30 -56.97
C ALA A 143 20.27 -40.44 -55.45
N HIS A 144 20.96 -41.37 -54.79
CA HIS A 144 20.88 -41.54 -53.34
C HIS A 144 21.43 -40.32 -52.59
N GLN A 145 22.56 -39.77 -53.02
CA GLN A 145 23.15 -38.57 -52.43
C GLN A 145 22.26 -37.33 -52.59
N LEU A 146 21.64 -37.16 -53.76
CA LEU A 146 20.70 -36.06 -53.99
C LEU A 146 19.48 -36.18 -53.07
N ALA A 147 18.86 -37.36 -52.99
CA ALA A 147 17.72 -37.60 -52.10
C ALA A 147 18.07 -37.37 -50.62
N GLN A 148 19.29 -37.76 -50.21
CA GLN A 148 19.76 -37.54 -48.84
C GLN A 148 19.98 -36.04 -48.55
N LYS A 149 20.48 -35.28 -49.53
CA LYS A 149 20.66 -33.84 -49.44
C LYS A 149 19.31 -33.11 -49.37
N GLU A 150 18.36 -33.44 -50.25
CA GLU A 150 17.01 -32.87 -50.23
C GLU A 150 16.29 -33.16 -48.91
N LEU A 151 16.44 -34.38 -48.37
CA LEU A 151 15.88 -34.73 -47.06
C LEU A 151 16.50 -33.91 -45.93
N GLN A 152 17.81 -33.67 -45.97
CA GLN A 152 18.49 -32.85 -44.96
C GLN A 152 18.04 -31.39 -45.04
N GLU A 153 17.97 -30.81 -46.24
CA GLU A 153 17.48 -29.44 -46.45
C GLU A 153 16.03 -29.30 -45.98
N SER A 154 15.16 -30.26 -46.30
CA SER A 154 13.76 -30.28 -45.84
C SER A 154 13.67 -30.36 -44.31
N ARG A 155 14.50 -31.18 -43.65
CA ARG A 155 14.58 -31.26 -42.19
C ARG A 155 15.04 -29.96 -41.54
N ASP A 156 16.05 -29.31 -42.11
CA ASP A 156 16.60 -28.06 -41.56
C ASP A 156 15.60 -26.90 -41.70
N VAL A 157 14.92 -26.79 -42.86
CA VAL A 157 13.84 -25.82 -43.07
C VAL A 157 12.68 -26.07 -42.10
N LEU A 158 12.27 -27.32 -41.89
CA LEU A 158 11.20 -27.66 -40.95
C LEU A 158 11.59 -27.32 -39.50
N SER A 159 12.82 -27.62 -39.09
CA SER A 159 13.34 -27.27 -37.75
C SER A 159 13.35 -25.75 -37.55
N LEU A 160 13.78 -24.98 -38.55
CA LEU A 160 13.76 -23.50 -38.48
C LEU A 160 12.34 -22.95 -38.39
N ALA A 161 11.42 -23.46 -39.21
CA ALA A 161 10.01 -23.05 -39.18
C ALA A 161 9.38 -23.35 -37.81
N MET A 162 9.64 -24.53 -37.25
CA MET A 162 9.13 -24.93 -35.94
C MET A 162 9.65 -24.02 -34.82
N ARG A 163 10.95 -23.70 -34.80
CA ARG A 163 11.52 -22.78 -33.80
C ARG A 163 10.97 -21.37 -33.94
N GLY A 164 10.88 -20.84 -35.16
CA GLY A 164 10.36 -19.50 -35.42
C GLY A 164 8.89 -19.33 -35.01
N ALA A 165 8.09 -20.38 -35.21
CA ALA A 165 6.68 -20.40 -34.81
C ALA A 165 6.46 -20.83 -33.34
N ARG A 166 7.53 -21.05 -32.55
CA ARG A 166 7.47 -21.60 -31.19
C ARG A 166 6.56 -22.83 -31.11
N MET A 167 6.82 -23.79 -31.99
CA MET A 167 6.05 -25.01 -32.09
C MET A 167 6.96 -26.24 -32.08
N GLY A 168 6.43 -27.37 -31.65
CA GLY A 168 7.07 -28.67 -31.76
C GLY A 168 6.09 -29.72 -32.25
N ALA A 169 6.60 -30.75 -32.90
CA ALA A 169 5.82 -31.87 -33.40
C ALA A 169 5.98 -33.14 -32.55
N TRP A 170 4.99 -34.01 -32.62
CA TRP A 170 5.04 -35.36 -32.09
C TRP A 170 4.21 -36.30 -32.97
N SER A 171 4.49 -37.60 -32.87
CA SER A 171 3.66 -38.62 -33.48
C SER A 171 3.55 -39.85 -32.59
N GLN A 172 2.40 -40.50 -32.62
CA GLN A 172 2.16 -41.76 -31.92
C GLN A 172 1.72 -42.82 -32.91
N GLU A 173 2.42 -43.94 -32.94
CA GLU A 173 1.99 -45.11 -33.72
C GLU A 173 0.91 -45.88 -32.95
N SER A 174 -0.29 -46.03 -33.53
CA SER A 174 -1.46 -46.54 -32.82
C SER A 174 -1.36 -48.00 -32.41
N LYS A 175 -0.62 -48.84 -33.17
CA LYS A 175 -0.47 -50.29 -32.87
C LYS A 175 0.56 -50.58 -31.77
N SER A 176 1.65 -49.81 -31.74
CA SER A 176 2.75 -50.01 -30.78
C SER A 176 2.63 -49.09 -29.56
N GLY A 177 1.84 -48.03 -29.65
CA GLY A 177 1.77 -46.95 -28.65
C GLY A 177 3.03 -46.10 -28.59
N LYS A 178 3.99 -46.29 -29.50
CA LYS A 178 5.30 -45.62 -29.44
C LYS A 178 5.18 -44.17 -29.86
N PHE A 179 5.69 -43.28 -29.01
CA PHE A 179 5.79 -41.86 -29.28
C PHE A 179 7.13 -41.49 -29.92
N TRP A 180 7.08 -40.55 -30.84
CA TRP A 180 8.21 -39.76 -31.30
C TRP A 180 7.93 -38.30 -30.94
N TRP A 181 8.94 -37.64 -30.38
CA TRP A 181 8.91 -36.23 -29.99
C TRP A 181 9.97 -35.50 -30.80
N SER A 182 9.61 -34.37 -31.41
CA SER A 182 10.61 -33.48 -32.00
C SER A 182 11.47 -32.85 -30.90
N ARG A 183 12.73 -32.55 -31.25
CA ARG A 183 13.65 -31.82 -30.37
C ARG A 183 13.10 -30.44 -30.01
N GLU A 184 12.40 -29.80 -30.94
CA GLU A 184 11.79 -28.49 -30.76
C GLU A 184 10.71 -28.49 -29.67
N LEU A 185 9.92 -29.57 -29.55
CA LEU A 185 8.90 -29.68 -28.51
C LEU A 185 9.52 -29.81 -27.11
N GLU A 186 10.58 -30.60 -26.97
CA GLU A 186 11.32 -30.75 -25.72
C GLU A 186 12.00 -29.42 -25.32
N ALA A 187 12.63 -28.75 -26.29
CA ALA A 187 13.25 -27.45 -26.07
C ALA A 187 12.24 -26.36 -25.70
N LEU A 188 11.06 -26.34 -26.32
CA LEU A 188 9.96 -25.43 -25.99
C LEU A 188 9.49 -25.61 -24.55
N ALA A 189 9.46 -26.84 -24.06
CA ALA A 189 9.12 -27.14 -22.67
C ALA A 189 10.31 -26.95 -21.69
N GLY A 190 11.48 -26.55 -22.18
CA GLY A 190 12.68 -26.31 -21.38
C GLY A 190 13.47 -27.57 -20.99
N TYR A 191 13.15 -28.72 -21.57
CA TYR A 191 13.81 -29.99 -21.25
C TYR A 191 14.89 -30.37 -22.27
N ALA A 192 15.86 -31.17 -21.81
CA ALA A 192 16.89 -31.73 -22.68
C ALA A 192 16.32 -32.79 -23.63
N GLU A 193 16.98 -32.96 -24.78
CA GLU A 193 16.56 -33.93 -25.81
C GLU A 193 16.49 -35.37 -25.28
N GLY A 194 15.42 -36.08 -25.62
CA GLY A 194 15.12 -37.44 -25.18
C GLY A 194 14.62 -37.55 -23.74
N ARG A 195 14.26 -36.44 -23.09
CA ARG A 195 13.64 -36.46 -21.76
C ARG A 195 12.23 -37.04 -21.81
N PHE A 196 11.41 -36.66 -22.79
CA PHE A 196 10.02 -37.12 -22.85
C PHE A 196 9.95 -38.63 -23.09
N ALA A 197 10.81 -39.19 -23.92
CA ALA A 197 10.87 -40.64 -24.16
C ALA A 197 11.25 -41.46 -22.90
N LYS A 198 11.82 -40.81 -21.87
CA LYS A 198 12.17 -41.44 -20.59
C LYS A 198 11.06 -41.35 -19.54
N LEU A 199 10.01 -40.58 -19.80
CA LEU A 199 8.85 -40.47 -18.92
C LEU A 199 7.86 -41.61 -19.26
N PRO A 200 7.29 -42.33 -18.26
CA PRO A 200 6.35 -43.42 -18.52
C PRO A 200 5.15 -43.02 -19.39
N GLY A 201 4.61 -41.81 -19.21
CA GLY A 201 3.53 -41.22 -20.02
C GLY A 201 3.98 -40.11 -20.98
N GLY A 202 5.28 -39.95 -21.21
CA GLY A 202 5.81 -38.95 -22.13
C GLY A 202 5.47 -37.51 -21.75
N PHE A 203 5.23 -36.66 -22.75
CA PHE A 203 4.83 -35.26 -22.54
C PHE A 203 3.50 -35.12 -21.78
N PHE A 204 2.59 -36.08 -21.88
CA PHE A 204 1.28 -36.01 -21.24
C PHE A 204 1.34 -36.00 -19.70
N GLU A 205 2.41 -36.52 -19.09
CA GLU A 205 2.61 -36.39 -17.63
C GLU A 205 2.87 -34.94 -17.18
N LEU A 206 3.34 -34.09 -18.10
CA LEU A 206 3.62 -32.69 -17.82
C LEU A 206 2.38 -31.81 -17.99
N ILE A 207 1.26 -32.37 -18.48
CA ILE A 207 0.02 -31.62 -18.68
C ILE A 207 -0.73 -31.49 -17.34
N HIS A 208 -1.32 -30.34 -17.10
CA HIS A 208 -2.07 -30.06 -15.89
C HIS A 208 -3.21 -31.08 -15.72
N PRO A 209 -3.36 -31.74 -14.55
CA PRO A 209 -4.34 -32.81 -14.36
C PRO A 209 -5.80 -32.43 -14.69
N GLY A 210 -6.16 -31.16 -14.45
CA GLY A 210 -7.50 -30.64 -14.77
C GLY A 210 -7.79 -30.48 -16.26
N ASP A 211 -6.77 -30.47 -17.13
CA ASP A 211 -6.91 -30.25 -18.57
C ASP A 211 -6.79 -31.57 -19.37
N LEU A 212 -6.24 -32.62 -18.73
CA LEU A 212 -6.01 -33.94 -19.35
C LEU A 212 -7.28 -34.62 -19.86
N ILE A 213 -8.38 -34.53 -19.11
CA ILE A 213 -9.65 -35.19 -19.47
C ILE A 213 -10.19 -34.59 -20.76
N ALA A 214 -10.31 -33.26 -20.81
CA ALA A 214 -10.81 -32.55 -21.99
C ALA A 214 -9.90 -32.75 -23.21
N LEU A 215 -8.57 -32.79 -23.00
CA LEU A 215 -7.62 -33.07 -24.07
C LEU A 215 -7.80 -34.49 -24.63
N ASN A 216 -7.88 -35.51 -23.78
CA ASN A 216 -8.06 -36.90 -24.21
C ASN A 216 -9.39 -37.08 -24.95
N GLU A 217 -10.48 -36.48 -24.46
CA GLU A 217 -11.78 -36.52 -25.13
C GLU A 217 -11.73 -35.86 -26.52
N ALA A 218 -11.06 -34.70 -26.65
CA ALA A 218 -10.90 -34.01 -27.92
C ALA A 218 -10.08 -34.84 -28.93
N VAL A 219 -8.99 -35.48 -28.47
CA VAL A 219 -8.16 -36.36 -29.30
C VAL A 219 -8.95 -37.61 -29.70
N ASP A 220 -9.62 -38.28 -28.76
CA ASP A 220 -10.42 -39.48 -29.02
C ASP A 220 -11.57 -39.20 -30.00
N HIS A 221 -12.23 -38.05 -29.87
CA HIS A 221 -13.26 -37.63 -30.80
C HIS A 221 -12.70 -37.45 -32.21
N ALA A 222 -11.60 -36.71 -32.36
CA ALA A 222 -10.95 -36.47 -33.65
C ALA A 222 -10.47 -37.77 -34.31
N VAL A 223 -9.92 -38.71 -33.53
CA VAL A 223 -9.52 -40.04 -34.02
C VAL A 223 -10.73 -40.85 -34.50
N LYS A 224 -11.90 -40.71 -33.88
CA LYS A 224 -13.12 -41.42 -34.31
C LYS A 224 -13.80 -40.76 -35.52
N SER A 225 -13.79 -39.44 -35.60
CA SER A 225 -14.46 -38.69 -36.68
C SER A 225 -13.61 -38.53 -37.95
N GLY A 226 -12.27 -38.64 -37.83
CA GLY A 226 -11.35 -38.34 -38.92
C GLY A 226 -11.00 -36.86 -39.05
N ASP A 227 -11.42 -36.02 -38.11
CA ASP A 227 -11.19 -34.58 -38.09
C ASP A 227 -9.86 -34.20 -37.40
N ASP A 228 -9.51 -32.92 -37.48
CA ASP A 228 -8.43 -32.31 -36.70
C ASP A 228 -8.92 -31.98 -35.29
N TYR A 229 -8.13 -32.28 -34.25
CA TYR A 229 -8.36 -31.72 -32.92
C TYR A 229 -7.60 -30.41 -32.75
N VAL A 230 -8.19 -29.48 -31.99
CA VAL A 230 -7.54 -28.28 -31.47
C VAL A 230 -7.91 -28.17 -29.99
N ALA A 231 -6.92 -28.13 -29.11
CA ALA A 231 -7.12 -28.05 -27.67
C ALA A 231 -6.08 -27.15 -27.02
N GLU A 232 -6.50 -26.31 -26.07
CA GLU A 232 -5.60 -25.49 -25.27
C GLU A 232 -5.49 -26.09 -23.86
N PHE A 233 -4.27 -26.31 -23.38
CA PHE A 233 -4.03 -26.92 -22.09
C PHE A 233 -2.76 -26.36 -21.45
N ARG A 234 -2.67 -26.49 -20.12
CA ARG A 234 -1.47 -26.10 -19.38
C ARG A 234 -0.47 -27.24 -19.32
N PHE A 235 0.81 -26.92 -19.42
CA PHE A 235 1.91 -27.87 -19.23
C PHE A 235 2.97 -27.29 -18.28
N LEU A 236 3.70 -28.17 -17.59
CA LEU A 236 4.73 -27.81 -16.64
C LEU A 236 6.08 -27.61 -17.36
N HIS A 237 6.50 -26.36 -17.46
CA HIS A 237 7.79 -26.00 -18.02
C HIS A 237 8.93 -26.38 -17.06
N ALA A 238 10.14 -26.63 -17.58
CA ALA A 238 11.30 -27.01 -16.77
C ALA A 238 11.71 -25.96 -15.71
N SER A 239 11.25 -24.71 -15.83
CA SER A 239 11.41 -23.67 -14.80
C SER A 239 10.57 -23.93 -13.53
N GLY A 240 9.57 -24.80 -13.61
CA GLY A 240 8.59 -25.04 -12.55
C GLY A 240 7.26 -24.29 -12.71
N ASP A 241 7.13 -23.47 -13.75
CA ASP A 241 5.91 -22.70 -14.03
C ASP A 241 4.93 -23.45 -14.94
N TRP A 242 3.64 -23.15 -14.78
CA TRP A 242 2.61 -23.61 -15.70
C TRP A 242 2.52 -22.68 -16.91
N CYS A 243 2.84 -23.21 -18.07
CA CYS A 243 2.76 -22.53 -19.36
C CYS A 243 1.53 -23.03 -20.15
N TRP A 244 1.12 -22.29 -21.17
CA TRP A 244 -0.02 -22.66 -22.02
C TRP A 244 0.43 -23.16 -23.38
N MET A 245 -0.16 -24.27 -23.81
CA MET A 245 0.07 -24.86 -25.12
C MET A 245 -1.24 -25.04 -25.87
N GLU A 246 -1.23 -24.74 -27.17
CA GLU A 246 -2.27 -25.13 -28.10
C GLU A 246 -1.81 -26.39 -28.83
N GLY A 247 -2.46 -27.52 -28.55
CA GLY A 247 -2.28 -28.77 -29.26
C GLY A 247 -3.17 -28.84 -30.48
N ARG A 248 -2.59 -29.21 -31.62
CA ARG A 248 -3.33 -29.52 -32.85
C ARG A 248 -2.90 -30.86 -33.40
N GLY A 249 -3.80 -31.68 -33.93
CA GLY A 249 -3.36 -32.93 -34.54
C GLY A 249 -4.44 -33.69 -35.29
N ARG A 250 -4.00 -34.74 -36.00
CA ARG A 250 -4.82 -35.58 -36.89
C ARG A 250 -4.32 -37.03 -36.84
N ALA A 251 -5.24 -37.98 -36.98
CA ALA A 251 -4.93 -39.38 -37.22
C ALA A 251 -4.87 -39.72 -38.73
N THR A 252 -3.93 -40.57 -39.11
CA THR A 252 -3.95 -41.27 -40.40
C THR A 252 -4.52 -42.66 -40.20
N TYR A 253 -5.13 -43.23 -41.25
CA TYR A 253 -5.82 -44.51 -41.20
C TYR A 253 -5.28 -45.47 -42.26
N ASP A 254 -5.37 -46.77 -41.99
CA ASP A 254 -5.05 -47.80 -42.96
C ASP A 254 -6.22 -48.06 -43.94
N ARG A 255 -6.04 -49.00 -44.88
CA ARG A 255 -7.05 -49.32 -45.90
C ARG A 255 -8.34 -49.94 -45.33
N GLN A 256 -8.33 -50.36 -44.07
CA GLN A 256 -9.49 -50.94 -43.37
C GLN A 256 -10.22 -49.90 -42.51
N GLY A 257 -9.72 -48.66 -42.46
CA GLY A 257 -10.28 -47.57 -41.68
C GLY A 257 -9.78 -47.52 -40.24
N GLU A 258 -8.79 -48.33 -39.87
CA GLU A 258 -8.21 -48.34 -38.52
C GLU A 258 -7.09 -47.29 -38.39
N PRO A 259 -6.98 -46.57 -37.25
CA PRO A 259 -5.96 -45.55 -37.06
C PRO A 259 -4.55 -46.15 -37.06
N LEU A 260 -3.64 -45.54 -37.84
CA LEU A 260 -2.26 -45.96 -38.04
C LEU A 260 -1.30 -45.09 -37.22
N THR A 261 -1.38 -43.76 -37.37
CA THR A 261 -0.49 -42.83 -36.68
C THR A 261 -1.21 -41.52 -36.39
N ILE A 262 -1.11 -41.05 -35.16
CA ILE A 262 -1.59 -39.73 -34.76
C ILE A 262 -0.42 -38.77 -34.85
N TYR A 263 -0.56 -37.69 -35.61
CA TYR A 263 0.40 -36.59 -35.66
C TYR A 263 -0.14 -35.41 -34.88
N GLY A 264 0.71 -34.81 -34.06
CA GLY A 264 0.37 -33.63 -33.27
C GLY A 264 1.44 -32.55 -33.33
N LEU A 265 0.98 -31.32 -33.11
CA LEU A 265 1.76 -30.11 -32.96
C LEU A 265 1.40 -29.50 -31.61
N GLY A 266 2.41 -28.98 -30.90
CA GLY A 266 2.23 -28.15 -29.72
C GLY A 266 2.79 -26.76 -29.98
N ILE A 267 1.97 -25.72 -29.84
CA ILE A 267 2.36 -24.32 -30.03
C ILE A 267 2.31 -23.62 -28.66
N ASP A 268 3.38 -22.95 -28.27
CA ASP A 268 3.39 -22.15 -27.03
C ASP A 268 2.54 -20.88 -27.21
N ILE A 269 1.46 -20.78 -26.43
CA ILE A 269 0.53 -19.66 -26.45
C ILE A 269 0.54 -18.88 -25.12
N THR A 270 1.56 -19.06 -24.29
CA THR A 270 1.67 -18.45 -22.95
C THR A 270 1.60 -16.93 -23.04
N GLU A 271 2.38 -16.31 -23.91
CA GLU A 271 2.39 -14.85 -24.10
C GLU A 271 1.01 -14.29 -24.51
N ARG A 272 0.27 -15.03 -25.36
CA ARG A 272 -1.10 -14.68 -25.77
C ARG A 272 -2.06 -14.73 -24.57
N LYS A 273 -1.95 -15.76 -23.72
CA LYS A 273 -2.79 -15.93 -22.53
C LYS A 273 -2.46 -14.92 -21.43
N ASP A 274 -1.20 -14.58 -21.26
CA ASP A 274 -0.76 -13.57 -20.29
C ASP A 274 -1.27 -12.18 -20.70
N ALA A 275 -1.14 -11.81 -21.97
CA ALA A 275 -1.70 -10.56 -22.49
C ALA A 275 -3.22 -10.48 -22.31
N GLN A 276 -3.94 -11.57 -22.59
CA GLN A 276 -5.39 -11.66 -22.36
C GLN A 276 -5.73 -11.48 -20.86
N THR A 277 -4.97 -12.13 -19.98
CA THR A 277 -5.15 -12.02 -18.52
C THR A 277 -4.93 -10.59 -18.03
N VAL A 278 -3.90 -9.90 -18.52
CA VAL A 278 -3.62 -8.50 -18.18
C VAL A 278 -4.78 -7.60 -18.61
N LEU A 279 -5.31 -7.77 -19.82
CA LEU A 279 -6.47 -7.00 -20.31
C LEU A 279 -7.72 -7.26 -19.47
N LEU A 280 -8.02 -8.53 -19.15
CA LEU A 280 -9.14 -8.89 -18.28
C LEU A 280 -8.97 -8.28 -16.88
N ARG A 281 -7.76 -8.28 -16.32
CA ARG A 281 -7.46 -7.67 -15.03
C ARG A 281 -7.65 -6.16 -15.05
N GLN A 282 -7.21 -5.47 -16.10
CA GLN A 282 -7.43 -4.03 -16.26
C GLN A 282 -8.92 -3.68 -16.39
N ALA A 283 -9.68 -4.45 -17.18
CA ALA A 283 -11.14 -4.31 -17.28
C ALA A 283 -11.82 -4.54 -15.92
N ALA A 284 -11.39 -5.56 -15.18
CA ALA A 284 -11.91 -5.83 -13.83
C ALA A 284 -11.61 -4.68 -12.87
N ILE A 285 -10.41 -4.10 -12.89
CA ILE A 285 -10.08 -2.92 -12.06
C ILE A 285 -11.02 -1.75 -12.40
N PHE A 286 -11.19 -1.44 -13.69
CA PHE A 286 -12.08 -0.38 -14.14
C PHE A 286 -13.51 -0.60 -13.62
N GLU A 287 -14.05 -1.82 -13.74
CA GLU A 287 -15.42 -2.15 -13.31
C GLU A 287 -15.60 -2.23 -11.79
N HIS A 288 -14.61 -2.69 -11.03
CA HIS A 288 -14.75 -2.90 -9.59
C HIS A 288 -14.40 -1.67 -8.73
N LEU A 289 -13.76 -0.64 -9.29
CA LEU A 289 -13.51 0.61 -8.56
C LEU A 289 -14.82 1.25 -8.09
N SER A 290 -14.85 1.67 -6.82
CA SER A 290 -16.02 2.29 -6.20
C SER A 290 -16.29 3.70 -6.73
N ASP A 291 -15.23 4.44 -7.07
CA ASP A 291 -15.33 5.78 -7.64
C ASP A 291 -16.00 5.73 -9.03
N ALA A 292 -16.75 6.77 -9.37
CA ALA A 292 -17.37 6.90 -10.69
C ALA A 292 -16.30 7.26 -11.72
N ILE A 293 -16.07 6.37 -12.69
CA ILE A 293 -15.13 6.61 -13.79
C ILE A 293 -15.92 6.80 -15.07
N VAL A 294 -15.71 7.94 -15.71
CA VAL A 294 -16.37 8.33 -16.96
C VAL A 294 -15.27 8.70 -17.96
N ILE A 295 -15.30 8.08 -19.14
CA ILE A 295 -14.40 8.43 -20.24
C ILE A 295 -15.21 9.16 -21.30
N THR A 296 -14.65 10.25 -21.83
CA THR A 296 -15.28 11.04 -22.88
C THR A 296 -14.40 11.22 -24.10
N ASP A 297 -15.02 11.46 -25.26
CA ASP A 297 -14.35 11.98 -26.45
C ASP A 297 -13.95 13.47 -26.26
N LEU A 298 -13.29 14.05 -27.26
CA LEU A 298 -12.91 15.48 -27.26
C LEU A 298 -14.10 16.46 -27.25
N ARG A 299 -15.31 15.99 -27.58
CA ARG A 299 -16.56 16.79 -27.54
C ARG A 299 -17.26 16.68 -26.18
N GLY A 300 -16.75 15.85 -25.27
CA GLY A 300 -17.35 15.61 -23.95
C GLY A 300 -18.48 14.57 -23.97
N ASN A 301 -18.64 13.78 -25.03
CA ASN A 301 -19.59 12.69 -25.07
C ASN A 301 -19.00 11.45 -24.41
N ILE A 302 -19.80 10.75 -23.61
CA ILE A 302 -19.37 9.59 -22.83
C ILE A 302 -19.11 8.40 -23.76
N THR A 303 -17.89 7.90 -23.77
CA THR A 303 -17.48 6.70 -24.52
C THR A 303 -17.43 5.46 -23.63
N ASP A 304 -17.11 5.62 -22.34
CA ASP A 304 -17.14 4.52 -21.36
C ASP A 304 -17.58 4.98 -19.97
N PHE A 305 -18.12 4.03 -19.21
CA PHE A 305 -18.72 4.24 -17.90
C PHE A 305 -18.63 2.96 -17.08
N ASN A 306 -18.03 3.01 -15.88
CA ASN A 306 -17.84 1.83 -15.03
C ASN A 306 -19.04 1.55 -14.09
N ALA A 307 -19.05 0.36 -13.47
CA ALA A 307 -20.07 0.03 -12.46
C ALA A 307 -20.05 0.93 -11.21
N GLY A 308 -18.90 1.54 -10.86
CA GLY A 308 -18.83 2.60 -9.85
C GLY A 308 -19.72 3.79 -10.20
N GLY A 309 -19.64 4.26 -11.45
CA GLY A 309 -20.49 5.31 -12.00
C GLY A 309 -21.97 4.93 -11.97
N GLU A 310 -22.32 3.69 -12.31
CA GLU A 310 -23.72 3.24 -12.26
C GLU A 310 -24.30 3.36 -10.84
N ARG A 311 -23.52 2.98 -9.83
CA ARG A 311 -23.94 3.06 -8.42
C ARG A 311 -24.04 4.49 -7.91
N VAL A 312 -23.03 5.32 -8.19
CA VAL A 312 -22.96 6.70 -7.67
C VAL A 312 -23.98 7.61 -8.35
N LEU A 313 -24.12 7.52 -9.67
CA LEU A 313 -24.95 8.42 -10.48
C LEU A 313 -26.36 7.86 -10.75
N GLY A 314 -26.57 6.55 -10.56
CA GLY A 314 -27.87 5.90 -10.70
C GLY A 314 -28.29 5.61 -12.15
N TYR A 315 -27.40 5.77 -13.12
CA TYR A 315 -27.64 5.48 -14.54
C TYR A 315 -27.03 4.14 -14.93
N ARG A 316 -27.64 3.41 -15.87
CA ARG A 316 -26.97 2.27 -16.52
C ARG A 316 -26.04 2.77 -17.62
N ARG A 317 -24.92 2.07 -17.85
CA ARG A 317 -23.93 2.36 -18.91
C ARG A 317 -24.61 2.58 -20.26
N ARG A 318 -25.48 1.66 -20.67
CA ARG A 318 -26.23 1.76 -21.93
C ARG A 318 -27.11 3.01 -22.07
N GLU A 319 -27.51 3.64 -20.95
CA GLU A 319 -28.33 4.85 -20.97
C GLU A 319 -27.50 6.13 -21.15
N VAL A 320 -26.18 6.09 -20.91
CA VAL A 320 -25.30 7.27 -20.89
C VAL A 320 -24.28 7.29 -22.02
N LEU A 321 -23.96 6.15 -22.63
CA LEU A 321 -23.06 6.11 -23.79
C LEU A 321 -23.56 7.02 -24.91
N GLY A 322 -22.66 7.84 -25.46
CA GLY A 322 -22.93 8.83 -26.51
C GLY A 322 -23.59 10.12 -26.03
N LYS A 323 -23.97 10.24 -24.76
CA LYS A 323 -24.54 11.47 -24.18
C LYS A 323 -23.45 12.39 -23.63
N PRO A 324 -23.71 13.70 -23.54
CA PRO A 324 -22.73 14.64 -22.97
C PRO A 324 -22.58 14.43 -21.46
N ILE A 325 -21.33 14.43 -20.95
CA ILE A 325 -21.02 14.33 -19.51
C ILE A 325 -21.68 15.44 -18.68
N ALA A 326 -22.02 16.56 -19.32
CA ALA A 326 -22.77 17.68 -18.75
C ALA A 326 -24.07 17.27 -18.03
N MET A 327 -24.68 16.14 -18.41
CA MET A 327 -25.91 15.65 -17.78
C MET A 327 -25.78 15.29 -16.30
N PHE A 328 -24.55 15.08 -15.81
CA PHE A 328 -24.29 14.75 -14.40
C PHE A 328 -24.09 15.99 -13.52
N TYR A 329 -24.13 17.20 -14.10
CA TYR A 329 -23.96 18.45 -13.35
C TYR A 329 -25.26 19.25 -13.36
N PRO A 330 -25.43 20.16 -12.38
CA PRO A 330 -26.49 21.16 -12.45
C PRO A 330 -26.39 21.96 -13.76
N PRO A 331 -27.51 22.25 -14.46
CA PRO A 331 -27.50 22.99 -15.72
C PRO A 331 -26.76 24.33 -15.65
N GLU A 332 -26.85 25.02 -14.52
CA GLU A 332 -26.17 26.28 -14.21
C GLU A 332 -24.63 26.15 -14.20
N ASP A 333 -24.10 24.96 -13.89
CA ASP A 333 -22.66 24.73 -13.73
C ASP A 333 -22.02 24.03 -14.93
N ALA A 334 -22.80 23.33 -15.76
CA ALA A 334 -22.28 22.45 -16.81
C ALA A 334 -21.33 23.15 -17.81
N LEU A 335 -21.73 24.33 -18.32
CA LEU A 335 -20.94 25.12 -19.27
C LEU A 335 -19.65 25.67 -18.63
N ARG A 336 -19.73 26.11 -17.38
CA ARG A 336 -18.59 26.63 -16.62
C ARG A 336 -17.56 25.53 -16.38
N ILE A 337 -18.01 24.37 -15.88
CA ILE A 337 -17.16 23.20 -15.62
C ILE A 337 -16.48 22.74 -16.92
N HIS A 338 -17.23 22.63 -18.03
CA HIS A 338 -16.64 22.22 -19.30
C HIS A 338 -15.50 23.13 -19.76
N ARG A 339 -15.67 24.46 -19.66
CA ARG A 339 -14.62 25.43 -19.99
C ARG A 339 -13.41 25.34 -19.06
N GLU A 340 -13.65 25.23 -17.75
CA GLU A 340 -12.59 25.09 -16.75
C GLU A 340 -11.75 23.82 -16.98
N VAL A 341 -12.41 22.70 -17.28
CA VAL A 341 -11.75 21.43 -17.58
C VAL A 341 -10.89 21.57 -18.83
N LEU A 342 -11.42 22.07 -19.95
CA LEU A 342 -10.65 22.23 -21.19
C LEU A 342 -9.43 23.13 -21.00
N ALA A 343 -9.58 24.26 -20.31
CA ALA A 343 -8.49 25.19 -20.05
C ALA A 343 -7.38 24.56 -19.18
N ALA A 344 -7.76 23.87 -18.10
CA ALA A 344 -6.81 23.24 -17.19
C ALA A 344 -6.12 22.00 -17.78
N LEU A 345 -6.82 21.22 -18.60
CA LEU A 345 -6.18 20.11 -19.32
C LEU A 345 -5.15 20.61 -20.33
N ALA A 346 -5.39 21.76 -20.98
CA ALA A 346 -4.44 22.37 -21.90
C ALA A 346 -3.23 23.01 -21.20
N ALA A 347 -3.43 23.59 -20.00
CA ALA A 347 -2.37 24.25 -19.24
C ALA A 347 -1.54 23.27 -18.38
N ASP A 348 -2.21 22.46 -17.56
CA ASP A 348 -1.60 21.70 -16.46
C ASP A 348 -1.68 20.18 -16.65
N GLY A 349 -2.40 19.71 -17.69
CA GLY A 349 -2.60 18.27 -17.94
C GLY A 349 -3.48 17.57 -16.88
N THR A 350 -4.09 18.31 -15.95
CA THR A 350 -5.02 17.77 -14.96
C THR A 350 -5.97 18.86 -14.47
N TRP A 351 -7.18 18.47 -14.13
CA TRP A 351 -8.13 19.34 -13.46
C TRP A 351 -8.70 18.63 -12.23
N ARG A 352 -8.77 19.32 -11.09
CA ARG A 352 -9.31 18.76 -9.84
C ARG A 352 -10.19 19.78 -9.15
N ARG A 353 -11.43 19.41 -8.85
CA ARG A 353 -12.36 20.21 -8.03
C ARG A 353 -13.41 19.37 -7.33
N GLU A 354 -13.93 19.91 -6.25
CA GLU A 354 -15.21 19.49 -5.69
C GLU A 354 -16.36 20.09 -6.49
N LEU A 355 -17.33 19.27 -6.85
CA LEU A 355 -18.45 19.62 -7.70
C LEU A 355 -19.75 19.08 -7.11
N THR A 356 -20.84 19.77 -7.42
CA THR A 356 -22.17 19.20 -7.23
C THR A 356 -22.49 18.32 -8.44
N PHE A 357 -22.97 17.11 -8.20
CA PHE A 357 -23.49 16.24 -9.23
C PHE A 357 -24.98 15.96 -9.03
N VAL A 358 -25.65 15.56 -10.11
CA VAL A 358 -27.08 15.22 -10.13
C VAL A 358 -27.22 13.76 -10.53
N ARG A 359 -27.95 12.98 -9.71
CA ARG A 359 -28.27 11.57 -9.98
C ARG A 359 -29.51 11.46 -10.87
N ARG A 360 -29.76 10.25 -11.39
CA ARG A 360 -30.95 9.93 -12.21
C ARG A 360 -32.28 10.26 -11.52
N ASP A 361 -32.36 10.14 -10.20
CA ASP A 361 -33.54 10.46 -9.39
C ASP A 361 -33.71 11.96 -9.09
N GLY A 362 -32.80 12.81 -9.59
CA GLY A 362 -32.78 14.24 -9.35
C GLY A 362 -32.10 14.65 -8.04
N THR A 363 -31.67 13.70 -7.20
CA THR A 363 -30.93 14.02 -5.97
C THR A 363 -29.56 14.60 -6.30
N ARG A 364 -29.16 15.61 -5.52
CA ARG A 364 -27.83 16.22 -5.63
C ARG A 364 -26.87 15.58 -4.63
N GLY A 365 -25.62 15.41 -5.05
CA GLY A 365 -24.51 14.99 -4.20
C GLY A 365 -23.30 15.88 -4.43
N VAL A 366 -22.27 15.71 -3.59
CA VAL A 366 -20.98 16.38 -3.77
C VAL A 366 -19.95 15.32 -4.10
N CYS A 367 -19.21 15.53 -5.18
CA CYS A 367 -18.10 14.68 -5.56
C CYS A 367 -16.80 15.46 -5.64
N GLU A 368 -15.71 14.82 -5.25
CA GLU A 368 -14.37 15.26 -5.62
C GLU A 368 -14.03 14.63 -6.98
N THR A 369 -13.82 15.47 -7.99
CA THR A 369 -13.58 15.04 -9.37
C THR A 369 -12.17 15.39 -9.81
N VAL A 370 -11.47 14.42 -10.40
CA VAL A 370 -10.20 14.59 -11.09
C VAL A 370 -10.37 14.22 -12.56
N VAL A 371 -9.94 15.09 -13.46
CA VAL A 371 -9.96 14.86 -14.91
C VAL A 371 -8.53 14.89 -15.45
N LYS A 372 -8.21 13.93 -16.34
CA LYS A 372 -6.94 13.83 -17.06
C LYS A 372 -7.15 13.53 -18.55
N PRO A 373 -6.25 13.99 -19.44
CA PRO A 373 -6.37 13.68 -20.85
C PRO A 373 -6.00 12.22 -21.12
N LEU A 374 -6.64 11.60 -22.11
CA LEU A 374 -6.26 10.30 -22.65
C LEU A 374 -5.59 10.51 -24.01
N ALA A 375 -4.38 9.98 -24.14
CA ALA A 375 -3.57 10.08 -25.35
C ALA A 375 -3.28 8.70 -25.96
N ASN A 376 -3.17 8.65 -27.28
CA ASN A 376 -2.76 7.45 -28.00
C ASN A 376 -1.23 7.23 -27.88
N ALA A 377 -0.72 6.12 -28.45
CA ALA A 377 0.72 5.81 -28.44
C ALA A 377 1.61 6.84 -29.18
N ARG A 378 1.03 7.73 -30.01
CA ARG A 378 1.72 8.82 -30.70
C ARG A 378 1.70 10.14 -29.91
N GLY A 379 0.97 10.19 -28.79
CA GLY A 379 0.80 11.39 -27.96
C GLY A 379 -0.42 12.24 -28.31
N ASP A 380 -1.25 11.86 -29.29
CA ASP A 380 -2.44 12.64 -29.63
C ASP A 380 -3.55 12.39 -28.59
N ILE A 381 -4.07 13.48 -28.01
CA ILE A 381 -5.20 13.43 -27.08
C ILE A 381 -6.47 13.11 -27.86
N TYR A 382 -7.17 12.05 -27.49
CA TYR A 382 -8.43 11.63 -28.14
C TYR A 382 -9.64 11.73 -27.20
N GLY A 383 -9.42 12.04 -25.93
CA GLY A 383 -10.48 12.11 -24.93
C GLY A 383 -9.97 12.50 -23.56
N ALA A 384 -10.83 12.32 -22.56
CA ALA A 384 -10.49 12.56 -21.16
C ALA A 384 -11.09 11.48 -20.26
N VAL A 385 -10.43 11.18 -19.15
CA VAL A 385 -10.94 10.34 -18.08
C VAL A 385 -11.27 11.21 -16.88
N SER A 386 -12.50 11.12 -16.40
CA SER A 386 -12.98 11.73 -15.16
C SER A 386 -13.14 10.65 -14.11
N VAL A 387 -12.51 10.84 -12.95
CA VAL A 387 -12.68 10.01 -11.76
C VAL A 387 -13.33 10.86 -10.69
N SER A 388 -14.53 10.47 -10.27
CA SER A 388 -15.37 11.24 -9.36
C SER A 388 -15.72 10.41 -8.12
N ARG A 389 -15.26 10.87 -6.96
CA ARG A 389 -15.52 10.24 -5.66
C ARG A 389 -16.68 10.93 -4.95
N ASP A 390 -17.72 10.20 -4.57
CA ASP A 390 -18.82 10.74 -3.77
C ASP A 390 -18.34 11.03 -2.33
N ILE A 391 -18.37 12.31 -1.93
CA ILE A 391 -17.98 12.79 -0.61
C ILE A 391 -19.19 13.32 0.19
N THR A 392 -20.42 13.08 -0.28
CA THR A 392 -21.64 13.60 0.33
C THR A 392 -21.77 13.17 1.80
N GLY A 393 -21.50 11.89 2.10
CA GLY A 393 -21.56 11.36 3.47
C GLY A 393 -20.52 12.00 4.39
N ARG A 394 -19.28 12.14 3.91
CA ARG A 394 -18.18 12.78 4.65
C ARG A 394 -18.49 14.23 4.99
N ARG A 395 -18.95 15.02 4.00
CA ARG A 395 -19.32 16.43 4.19
C ARG A 395 -20.42 16.61 5.24
N ARG A 396 -21.44 15.74 5.25
CA ARG A 396 -22.52 15.79 6.25
C ARG A 396 -22.00 15.55 7.68
N ALA A 397 -21.12 14.55 7.84
CA ALA A 397 -20.51 14.25 9.14
C ALA A 397 -19.63 15.39 9.65
N GLU A 398 -18.79 15.97 8.78
CA GLU A 398 -17.94 17.13 9.12
C GLU A 398 -18.78 18.34 9.56
N GLN A 399 -19.86 18.65 8.85
CA GLN A 399 -20.78 19.74 9.22
C GLN A 399 -21.50 19.48 10.55
N GLN A 400 -21.91 18.24 10.80
CA GLN A 400 -22.56 17.86 12.06
C GLN A 400 -21.59 18.01 13.25
N LEU A 401 -20.34 17.57 13.09
CA LEU A 401 -19.29 17.72 14.11
C LEU A 401 -19.03 19.20 14.42
N GLN A 402 -18.90 20.04 13.40
CA GLN A 402 -18.70 21.48 13.59
C GLN A 402 -19.87 22.13 14.36
N ARG A 403 -21.11 21.73 14.05
CA ARG A 403 -22.30 22.22 14.74
C ARG A 403 -22.33 21.81 16.21
N LEU A 404 -22.05 20.54 16.50
CA LEU A 404 -22.02 20.02 17.87
C LEU A 404 -20.94 20.72 18.71
N ASN A 405 -19.74 20.91 18.15
CA ASN A 405 -18.67 21.66 18.85
C ASN A 405 -19.09 23.10 19.17
N LEU A 406 -19.77 23.77 18.23
CA LEU A 406 -20.25 25.13 18.46
C LEU A 406 -21.36 25.17 19.53
N GLU A 407 -22.26 24.19 19.56
CA GLU A 407 -23.31 24.08 20.58
C GLU A 407 -22.72 23.81 21.98
N LEU A 408 -21.73 22.91 22.07
CA LEU A 408 -21.04 22.61 23.33
C LEU A 408 -20.28 23.84 23.86
N SER A 409 -19.54 24.54 23.00
CA SER A 409 -18.81 25.76 23.38
C SER A 409 -19.74 26.87 23.86
N LYS A 410 -20.91 27.04 23.23
CA LYS A 410 -21.93 28.00 23.68
C LYS A 410 -22.55 27.63 25.03
N ALA A 411 -22.76 26.34 25.28
CA ALA A 411 -23.31 25.87 26.56
C ALA A 411 -22.33 26.12 27.71
N ASP A 412 -21.04 25.85 27.51
CA ASP A 412 -20.01 26.04 28.52
C ASP A 412 -19.85 27.53 28.88
N ARG A 413 -19.78 28.41 27.87
CA ARG A 413 -19.73 29.86 28.09
C ARG A 413 -20.96 30.40 28.84
N ARG A 414 -22.16 29.89 28.55
CA ARG A 414 -23.39 30.28 29.27
C ARG A 414 -23.37 29.84 30.73
N LYS A 415 -22.84 28.65 31.01
CA LYS A 415 -22.67 28.14 32.38
C LYS A 415 -21.75 29.07 33.17
N ASP A 416 -20.65 29.50 32.56
CA ASP A 416 -19.66 30.37 33.18
C ASP A 416 -20.16 31.79 33.41
N GLU A 417 -20.84 32.38 32.42
CA GLU A 417 -21.49 33.69 32.55
C GLU A 417 -22.59 33.65 33.64
N PHE A 418 -23.36 32.55 33.71
CA PHE A 418 -24.37 32.37 34.74
C PHE A 418 -23.77 32.30 36.16
N LEU A 419 -22.69 31.53 36.36
CA LEU A 419 -22.03 31.42 37.67
C LEU A 419 -21.45 32.76 38.13
N ALA A 420 -20.90 33.55 37.21
CA ALA A 420 -20.34 34.86 37.53
C ALA A 420 -21.42 35.88 37.92
N THR A 421 -22.55 35.90 37.20
CA THR A 421 -23.70 36.77 37.54
C THR A 421 -24.33 36.34 38.85
N LEU A 422 -24.59 35.05 39.05
CA LEU A 422 -25.21 34.54 40.29
C LEU A 422 -24.42 34.92 41.53
N ALA A 423 -23.10 34.85 41.45
CA ALA A 423 -22.21 35.28 42.51
C ALA A 423 -22.34 36.76 42.86
N HIS A 424 -22.40 37.62 41.85
CA HIS A 424 -22.61 39.05 42.08
C HIS A 424 -23.96 39.33 42.72
N GLU A 425 -25.01 38.70 42.20
CA GLU A 425 -26.39 38.80 42.72
C GLU A 425 -26.52 38.27 44.16
N LEU A 426 -25.69 37.30 44.57
CA LEU A 426 -25.67 36.77 45.94
C LEU A 426 -24.84 37.62 46.91
N ARG A 427 -23.75 38.27 46.45
CA ARG A 427 -22.94 39.16 47.30
C ARG A 427 -23.65 40.47 47.63
N ASN A 428 -24.40 41.01 46.68
CA ASN A 428 -25.10 42.28 46.83
C ASN A 428 -26.06 42.33 48.04
N PRO A 429 -26.91 41.31 48.31
CA PRO A 429 -27.75 41.29 49.51
C PRO A 429 -26.98 40.95 50.80
N LEU A 430 -25.82 40.29 50.72
CA LEU A 430 -25.01 39.93 51.89
C LEU A 430 -24.33 41.14 52.54
N ALA A 431 -23.89 42.12 51.74
CA ALA A 431 -23.19 43.31 52.20
C ALA A 431 -24.01 44.16 53.21
N PRO A 432 -25.25 44.60 52.91
CA PRO A 432 -26.04 45.39 53.87
C PRO A 432 -26.39 44.60 55.13
N MET A 433 -26.64 43.28 55.03
CA MET A 433 -26.88 42.44 56.21
C MET A 433 -25.66 42.42 57.14
N ARG A 434 -24.45 42.42 56.59
CA ARG A 434 -23.20 42.43 57.37
C ARG A 434 -23.01 43.76 58.09
N ASN A 435 -23.25 44.87 57.39
CA ASN A 435 -23.17 46.21 57.96
C ASN A 435 -24.18 46.39 59.11
N VAL A 436 -25.43 45.93 58.94
CA VAL A 436 -26.45 45.98 60.00
C VAL A 436 -26.02 45.21 61.24
N LEU A 437 -25.39 44.03 61.09
CA LEU A 437 -24.89 43.26 62.23
C LEU A 437 -23.73 43.95 62.95
N GLU A 438 -22.84 44.63 62.23
CA GLU A 438 -21.76 45.42 62.86
C GLU A 438 -22.32 46.68 63.56
N ILE A 439 -23.36 47.33 63.01
CA ILE A 439 -24.09 48.40 63.70
C ILE A 439 -24.69 47.88 65.02
N LEU A 440 -25.29 46.68 64.98
CA LEU A 440 -25.83 46.02 66.18
C LEU A 440 -24.74 45.59 67.17
N ARG A 441 -23.49 45.53 66.73
CA ARG A 441 -22.34 45.23 67.58
C ARG A 441 -21.79 46.48 68.25
N LEU A 442 -21.70 47.58 67.51
CA LEU A 442 -21.20 48.88 68.00
C LEU A 442 -22.17 49.54 68.98
N LYS A 443 -23.48 49.34 68.81
CA LYS A 443 -24.49 49.74 69.80
C LYS A 443 -24.60 48.67 70.88
N GLU A 444 -23.96 48.87 72.03
CA GLU A 444 -24.10 47.95 73.18
C GLU A 444 -25.56 47.91 73.65
N PHE A 445 -26.27 46.82 73.33
CA PHE A 445 -27.61 46.57 73.84
C PHE A 445 -27.54 45.77 75.14
N ALA A 446 -28.29 46.21 76.17
CA ALA A 446 -28.35 45.54 77.46
C ALA A 446 -29.17 44.23 77.45
N ASP A 447 -29.82 43.87 76.33
CA ASP A 447 -30.68 42.69 76.20
C ASP A 447 -29.86 41.44 75.75
N PRO A 448 -29.73 40.40 76.60
CA PRO A 448 -29.02 39.17 76.25
C PRO A 448 -29.63 38.41 75.05
N GLN A 449 -30.93 38.52 74.82
CA GLN A 449 -31.62 37.83 73.72
C GLN A 449 -31.32 38.49 72.38
N LEU A 450 -31.13 39.82 72.37
CA LEU A 450 -30.71 40.57 71.19
C LEU A 450 -29.24 40.29 70.85
N SER A 451 -28.36 40.19 71.86
CA SER A 451 -26.96 39.77 71.66
C SER A 451 -26.87 38.36 71.08
N TRP A 452 -27.63 37.40 71.64
CA TRP A 452 -27.65 36.03 71.10
C TRP A 452 -28.15 36.00 69.65
N SER A 453 -29.23 36.73 69.35
CA SER A 453 -29.81 36.78 67.99
C SER A 453 -28.82 37.37 66.99
N ARG A 454 -28.15 38.48 67.34
CA ARG A 454 -27.07 39.07 66.55
C ARG A 454 -25.96 38.06 66.30
N ASP A 455 -25.47 37.40 67.34
CA ASP A 455 -24.36 36.45 67.22
C ASP A 455 -24.75 35.22 66.37
N VAL A 456 -26.03 34.81 66.39
CA VAL A 456 -26.55 33.77 65.48
C VAL A 456 -26.54 34.26 64.03
N PHE A 457 -27.10 35.45 63.76
CA PHE A 457 -27.13 36.02 62.42
C PHE A 457 -25.73 36.27 61.86
N ASP A 458 -24.78 36.74 62.68
CA ASP A 458 -23.39 36.96 62.28
C ASP A 458 -22.72 35.65 61.82
N ARG A 459 -22.87 34.57 62.60
CA ARG A 459 -22.37 33.25 62.20
C ARG A 459 -23.00 32.73 60.91
N GLN A 460 -24.33 32.88 60.74
CA GLN A 460 -25.00 32.42 59.52
C GLN A 460 -24.60 33.23 58.28
N LEU A 461 -24.42 34.54 58.44
CA LEU A 461 -24.02 35.42 57.36
C LEU A 461 -22.57 35.19 56.93
N GLN A 462 -21.65 35.01 57.87
CA GLN A 462 -20.28 34.60 57.59
C GLN A 462 -20.23 33.24 56.89
N HIS A 463 -21.05 32.28 57.31
CA HIS A 463 -21.14 30.99 56.64
C HIS A 463 -21.60 31.13 55.18
N MET A 464 -22.65 31.92 54.93
CA MET A 464 -23.15 32.15 53.57
C MET A 464 -22.13 32.88 52.69
N THR A 465 -21.41 33.85 53.26
CA THR A 465 -20.32 34.56 52.56
C THR A 465 -19.21 33.59 52.14
N HIS A 466 -18.75 32.73 53.05
CA HIS A 466 -17.75 31.71 52.73
C HIS A 466 -18.20 30.75 51.64
N LEU A 467 -19.46 30.28 51.66
CA LEU A 467 -19.98 29.39 50.62
C LEU A 467 -20.00 30.03 49.23
N VAL A 468 -20.39 31.31 49.17
CA VAL A 468 -20.40 32.08 47.92
C VAL A 468 -18.98 32.30 47.41
N ASP A 469 -18.04 32.62 48.30
CA ASP A 469 -16.64 32.82 47.91
C ASP A 469 -15.96 31.52 47.47
N ASP A 470 -16.22 30.40 48.14
CA ASP A 470 -15.70 29.07 47.72
C ASP A 470 -16.21 28.66 46.33
N LEU A 471 -17.50 28.88 46.06
CA LEU A 471 -18.10 28.62 44.74
C LEU A 471 -17.41 29.44 43.64
N LEU A 472 -17.08 30.69 43.95
CA LEU A 472 -16.43 31.61 43.04
C LEU A 472 -14.97 31.29 42.81
N GLU A 473 -14.27 30.88 43.86
CA GLU A 473 -12.87 30.52 43.77
C GLU A 473 -12.69 29.27 42.89
N VAL A 474 -13.54 28.26 43.06
CA VAL A 474 -13.56 27.07 42.18
C VAL A 474 -13.90 27.44 40.73
N SER A 475 -14.86 28.33 40.51
CA SER A 475 -15.15 28.86 39.16
C SER A 475 -13.91 29.50 38.54
N ARG A 476 -13.18 30.36 39.27
CA ARG A 476 -11.95 31.01 38.77
C ARG A 476 -10.83 30.02 38.49
N ILE A 477 -10.68 28.97 39.30
CA ILE A 477 -9.69 27.90 39.08
C ILE A 477 -10.01 27.13 37.79
N THR A 478 -11.26 26.69 37.61
CA THR A 478 -11.66 25.96 36.39
C THR A 478 -11.50 26.77 35.10
N GLN A 479 -11.60 28.11 35.20
CA GLN A 479 -11.38 29.03 34.09
C GLN A 479 -9.91 29.41 33.85
N GLY A 480 -8.98 28.94 34.71
CA GLY A 480 -7.56 29.32 34.63
C GLY A 480 -7.30 30.80 34.90
N LYS A 481 -8.24 31.53 35.52
CA LYS A 481 -8.14 32.97 35.81
C LYS A 481 -7.61 33.28 37.21
N LEU A 482 -7.38 32.24 38.04
CA LEU A 482 -6.80 32.43 39.37
C LEU A 482 -5.28 32.55 39.26
N GLU A 483 -4.76 33.76 39.44
CA GLU A 483 -3.33 34.02 39.56
C GLU A 483 -2.90 33.95 41.03
N LEU A 484 -1.83 33.20 41.31
CA LEU A 484 -1.27 33.07 42.65
C LEU A 484 -0.24 34.16 42.93
N ARG A 485 -0.32 34.80 44.09
CA ARG A 485 0.71 35.74 44.56
C ARG A 485 1.83 34.97 45.26
N LYS A 486 2.61 34.25 44.47
CA LYS A 486 3.70 33.41 44.99
C LYS A 486 4.79 34.28 45.59
N GLN A 487 5.08 34.03 46.86
CA GLN A 487 6.22 34.61 47.58
C GLN A 487 6.94 33.50 48.33
N ARG A 488 8.22 33.72 48.64
CA ARG A 488 8.98 32.76 49.42
C ARG A 488 8.52 32.79 50.87
N LEU A 489 7.97 31.68 51.35
CA LEU A 489 7.46 31.55 52.71
C LEU A 489 7.94 30.28 53.37
N GLU A 490 8.10 30.34 54.70
CA GLU A 490 8.35 29.17 55.53
C GLU A 490 7.04 28.45 55.83
N LEU A 491 6.93 27.17 55.45
CA LEU A 491 5.71 26.36 55.58
C LEU A 491 5.15 26.36 57.00
N ALA A 492 6.02 26.35 58.02
CA ALA A 492 5.63 26.40 59.42
C ALA A 492 4.74 27.61 59.76
N ARG A 493 4.97 28.77 59.12
CA ARG A 493 4.14 29.98 59.33
C ARG A 493 2.72 29.78 58.81
N ALA A 494 2.57 29.21 57.60
CA ALA A 494 1.26 28.93 57.03
C ALA A 494 0.49 27.86 57.83
N MET A 495 1.18 26.81 58.29
CA MET A 495 0.60 25.80 59.19
C MET A 495 0.11 26.42 60.50
N GLN A 496 0.90 27.33 61.08
CA GLN A 496 0.55 28.00 62.33
C GLN A 496 -0.68 28.90 62.16
N SER A 497 -0.73 29.71 61.09
CA SER A 497 -1.90 30.54 60.77
C SER A 497 -3.17 29.70 60.57
N ALA A 498 -3.08 28.59 59.84
CA ALA A 498 -4.21 27.68 59.65
C ALA A 498 -4.66 27.02 60.97
N MET A 499 -3.72 26.62 61.82
CA MET A 499 -4.01 26.04 63.14
C MET A 499 -4.72 27.04 64.06
N GLU A 500 -4.23 28.28 64.12
CA GLU A 500 -4.84 29.34 64.93
C GLU A 500 -6.28 29.61 64.49
N ALA A 501 -6.53 29.65 63.17
CA ALA A 501 -7.86 29.80 62.60
C ALA A 501 -8.78 28.58 62.87
N ALA A 502 -8.26 27.35 62.85
CA ALA A 502 -9.04 26.13 63.10
C ALA A 502 -9.33 25.89 64.60
N ARG A 503 -8.59 26.53 65.50
CA ARG A 503 -8.63 26.29 66.96
C ARG A 503 -10.04 26.38 67.57
N PRO A 504 -10.87 27.40 67.26
CA PRO A 504 -12.21 27.50 67.83
C PRO A 504 -13.10 26.31 67.47
N THR A 505 -13.04 25.86 66.20
CA THR A 505 -13.82 24.73 65.69
C THR A 505 -13.40 23.42 66.36
N VAL A 506 -12.08 23.20 66.50
CA VAL A 506 -11.51 22.02 67.15
C VAL A 506 -11.88 21.97 68.65
N GLN A 507 -11.81 23.12 69.33
CA GLN A 507 -12.14 23.23 70.75
C GLN A 507 -13.63 23.06 71.03
N ALA A 508 -14.51 23.58 70.17
CA ALA A 508 -15.96 23.44 70.31
C ALA A 508 -16.42 21.98 70.36
N SER A 509 -15.74 21.11 69.61
CA SER A 509 -15.98 19.66 69.60
C SER A 509 -15.06 18.86 70.52
N ALA A 510 -14.27 19.55 71.36
CA ALA A 510 -13.31 18.96 72.31
C ALA A 510 -12.32 17.95 71.69
N HIS A 511 -11.90 18.17 70.45
CA HIS A 511 -10.95 17.27 69.78
C HIS A 511 -9.51 17.44 70.30
N HIS A 512 -8.74 16.35 70.27
CA HIS A 512 -7.30 16.40 70.53
C HIS A 512 -6.55 16.71 69.24
N LEU A 513 -6.08 17.96 69.09
CA LEU A 513 -5.24 18.38 67.97
C LEU A 513 -3.76 18.24 68.32
N SER A 514 -3.03 17.44 67.55
CA SER A 514 -1.57 17.31 67.63
C SER A 514 -0.91 17.91 66.38
N VAL A 515 0.17 18.66 66.57
CA VAL A 515 0.89 19.31 65.46
C VAL A 515 2.36 18.92 65.52
N THR A 516 2.86 18.41 64.38
CA THR A 516 4.28 18.08 64.20
C THR A 516 4.85 19.00 63.13
N LEU A 517 5.61 20.00 63.56
CA LEU A 517 6.33 20.89 62.66
C LEU A 517 7.59 20.21 62.11
N PRO A 518 8.03 20.57 60.89
CA PRO A 518 9.23 20.01 60.31
C PRO A 518 10.47 20.40 61.14
N ARG A 519 11.45 19.48 61.23
CA ARG A 519 12.68 19.69 62.02
C ARG A 519 13.61 20.74 61.42
N GLU A 520 13.51 20.96 60.11
CA GLU A 520 14.21 21.99 59.36
C GLU A 520 13.22 22.98 58.73
N PRO A 521 13.57 24.27 58.57
CA PRO A 521 12.72 25.23 57.89
C PRO A 521 12.51 24.82 56.42
N LEU A 522 11.25 24.54 56.06
CA LEU A 522 10.86 24.22 54.69
C LEU A 522 10.35 25.48 53.99
N TYR A 523 11.05 25.92 52.95
CA TYR A 523 10.69 27.09 52.16
C TYR A 523 9.95 26.70 50.90
N LEU A 524 8.84 27.40 50.61
CA LEU A 524 8.00 27.22 49.43
C LEU A 524 7.89 28.55 48.69
N ASP A 525 7.84 28.52 47.36
CA ASP A 525 7.44 29.68 46.54
C ASP A 525 5.92 29.56 46.31
N ALA A 526 5.13 30.07 47.26
CA ALA A 526 3.69 29.84 47.35
C ALA A 526 2.92 31.10 47.77
N ASP A 527 1.61 31.10 47.55
CA ASP A 527 0.73 32.17 48.07
C ASP A 527 0.37 31.83 49.54
N PRO A 528 0.77 32.66 50.52
CA PRO A 528 0.60 32.37 51.95
C PRO A 528 -0.87 32.22 52.35
N THR A 529 -1.75 33.03 51.77
CA THR A 529 -3.17 33.04 52.08
C THR A 529 -3.81 31.78 51.54
N ARG A 530 -3.52 31.41 50.29
CA ARG A 530 -4.08 30.21 49.65
C ARG A 530 -3.53 28.92 50.25
N LEU A 531 -2.27 28.89 50.63
CA LEU A 531 -1.68 27.74 51.32
C LEU A 531 -2.32 27.53 52.70
N SER A 532 -2.49 28.61 53.48
CA SER A 532 -3.15 28.54 54.79
C SER A 532 -4.62 28.11 54.63
N GLN A 533 -5.30 28.57 53.59
CA GLN A 533 -6.68 28.18 53.25
C GLN A 533 -6.80 26.68 52.92
N MET A 534 -5.86 26.11 52.15
CA MET A 534 -5.84 24.67 51.86
C MET A 534 -5.77 23.83 53.15
N ILE A 535 -4.85 24.19 54.05
CA ILE A 535 -4.66 23.49 55.32
C ILE A 535 -5.88 23.67 56.23
N LEU A 536 -6.42 24.89 56.31
CA LEU A 536 -7.62 25.20 57.08
C LEU A 536 -8.83 24.40 56.60
N ASN A 537 -9.01 24.24 55.28
CA ASN A 537 -10.09 23.42 54.71
C ASN A 537 -9.99 21.95 55.11
N LEU A 538 -8.78 21.38 55.11
CA LEU A 538 -8.57 20.00 55.58
C LEU A 538 -8.80 19.87 57.10
N LEU A 539 -8.34 20.83 57.91
CA LEU A 539 -8.56 20.84 59.36
C LEU A 539 -10.04 21.00 59.73
N ASN A 540 -10.78 21.86 59.02
CA ASN A 540 -12.21 22.03 59.22
C ASN A 540 -12.99 20.78 58.82
N ASN A 541 -12.60 20.11 57.73
CA ASN A 541 -13.17 18.81 57.36
C ASN A 541 -12.89 17.77 58.46
N ALA A 542 -11.65 17.67 58.93
CA ALA A 542 -11.28 16.76 60.02
C ALA A 542 -12.12 17.03 61.28
N ALA A 543 -12.30 18.29 61.70
CA ALA A 543 -13.10 18.65 62.86
C ALA A 543 -14.60 18.40 62.66
N LYS A 544 -15.11 18.52 61.43
CA LYS A 544 -16.51 18.28 61.11
C LYS A 544 -16.87 16.79 61.10
N TYR A 545 -15.98 15.94 60.59
CA TYR A 545 -16.23 14.50 60.39
C TYR A 545 -15.67 13.61 61.49
N THR A 546 -14.95 14.19 62.45
CA THR A 546 -14.51 13.52 63.67
C THR A 546 -15.57 13.64 64.77
N PRO A 547 -15.98 12.54 65.43
CA PRO A 547 -16.86 12.61 66.59
C PRO A 547 -16.24 13.43 67.75
N PRO A 548 -17.05 14.11 68.58
CA PRO A 548 -16.53 14.89 69.71
C PRO A 548 -15.57 14.09 70.60
N GLY A 549 -14.44 14.68 70.99
CA GLY A 549 -13.38 13.98 71.74
C GLY A 549 -12.41 13.14 70.90
N GLY A 550 -12.62 13.00 69.58
CA GLY A 550 -11.69 12.33 68.68
C GLY A 550 -10.37 13.08 68.45
N SER A 551 -9.44 12.47 67.70
CA SER A 551 -8.09 12.99 67.48
C SER A 551 -7.90 13.49 66.05
N ILE A 552 -7.23 14.63 65.91
CA ILE A 552 -6.80 15.23 64.65
C ILE A 552 -5.29 15.48 64.74
N SER A 553 -4.56 15.19 63.67
CA SER A 553 -3.13 15.45 63.58
C SER A 553 -2.79 16.19 62.31
N LEU A 554 -1.93 17.21 62.44
CA LEU A 554 -1.33 17.95 61.34
C LEU A 554 0.18 17.76 61.41
N ALA A 555 0.77 17.21 60.37
CA ALA A 555 2.21 17.03 60.27
C ALA A 555 2.73 17.62 58.96
N ALA A 556 3.96 18.10 58.97
CA ALA A 556 4.68 18.36 57.73
C ALA A 556 6.11 17.84 57.81
N GLU A 557 6.56 17.24 56.72
CA GLU A 557 7.91 16.70 56.57
C GLU A 557 8.45 16.93 55.17
N ARG A 558 9.76 16.72 55.02
CA ARG A 558 10.42 16.76 53.73
C ARG A 558 10.55 15.36 53.18
N GLU A 559 10.08 15.17 51.95
CA GLU A 559 10.36 13.98 51.17
C GLU A 559 11.05 14.38 49.86
N GLY A 560 12.37 14.20 49.79
CA GLY A 560 13.16 14.60 48.63
C GLY A 560 13.16 16.11 48.39
N ASP A 561 12.67 16.53 47.21
CA ASP A 561 12.53 17.93 46.79
C ASP A 561 11.11 18.48 47.04
N GLU A 562 10.27 17.77 47.81
CA GLU A 562 8.90 18.17 48.13
C GLU A 562 8.69 18.33 49.65
N ALA A 563 7.80 19.25 50.02
CA ALA A 563 7.18 19.33 51.33
C ALA A 563 5.88 18.52 51.32
N VAL A 564 5.74 17.60 52.27
CA VAL A 564 4.57 16.74 52.42
C VAL A 564 3.83 17.18 53.67
N ILE A 565 2.59 17.65 53.50
CA ILE A 565 1.70 18.06 54.58
C ILE A 565 0.63 16.99 54.73
N VAL A 566 0.50 16.43 55.92
CA VAL A 566 -0.43 15.33 56.23
C VAL A 566 -1.43 15.81 57.28
N VAL A 567 -2.72 15.70 56.95
CA VAL A 567 -3.82 15.90 57.90
C VAL A 567 -4.51 14.56 58.09
N ARG A 568 -4.47 14.02 59.31
CA ARG A 568 -5.12 12.75 59.67
C ARG A 568 -6.14 12.97 60.77
N ASP A 569 -7.29 12.34 60.62
CA ASP A 569 -8.39 12.38 61.57
C ASP A 569 -8.83 10.96 61.99
N SER A 570 -9.46 10.85 63.16
CA SER A 570 -10.06 9.59 63.65
C SER A 570 -11.57 9.54 63.41
N GLY A 571 -12.05 10.17 62.33
CA GLY A 571 -13.45 10.35 62.03
C GLY A 571 -14.11 9.17 61.33
N ILE A 572 -15.23 9.46 60.66
CA ILE A 572 -16.09 8.45 60.04
C ILE A 572 -15.43 7.67 58.89
N GLY A 573 -14.26 8.09 58.40
CA GLY A 573 -13.56 7.47 57.27
C GLY A 573 -14.30 7.60 55.93
N ILE A 574 -13.63 7.17 54.85
CA ILE A 574 -14.10 7.33 53.48
C ILE A 574 -14.20 5.93 52.83
N PRO A 575 -15.35 5.54 52.24
CA PRO A 575 -15.45 4.31 51.46
C PRO A 575 -14.48 4.32 50.28
N ARG A 576 -13.89 3.17 49.94
CA ARG A 576 -12.86 3.06 48.91
C ARG A 576 -13.34 3.54 47.54
N GLU A 577 -14.59 3.25 47.20
CA GLU A 577 -15.23 3.69 45.95
C GLU A 577 -15.33 5.22 45.80
N HIS A 578 -15.20 5.96 46.91
CA HIS A 578 -15.34 7.40 46.90
C HIS A 578 -14.02 8.17 47.02
N LEU A 579 -12.89 7.50 47.26
CA LEU A 579 -11.58 8.15 47.46
C LEU A 579 -11.13 9.00 46.27
N ASP A 580 -11.51 8.63 45.04
CA ASP A 580 -11.21 9.43 43.85
C ASP A 580 -12.23 10.56 43.65
N SER A 581 -13.51 10.30 43.97
CA SER A 581 -14.62 11.25 43.76
C SER A 581 -14.74 12.30 44.87
N VAL A 582 -14.07 12.17 46.02
CA VAL A 582 -14.17 13.17 47.11
C VAL A 582 -13.60 14.53 46.73
N PHE A 583 -12.75 14.59 45.69
CA PHE A 583 -12.22 15.85 45.15
C PHE A 583 -13.07 16.42 44.01
N GLU A 584 -14.16 15.76 43.62
CA GLU A 584 -15.10 16.30 42.63
C GLU A 584 -16.02 17.35 43.26
N MET A 585 -16.42 18.34 42.46
CA MET A 585 -17.35 19.39 42.90
C MET A 585 -18.70 18.80 43.27
N PHE A 586 -19.28 19.27 44.37
CA PHE A 586 -20.59 18.85 44.89
C PHE A 586 -20.66 17.40 45.38
N SER A 587 -19.51 16.75 45.52
CA SER A 587 -19.42 15.40 46.08
C SER A 587 -19.74 15.43 47.57
N GLN A 588 -20.84 14.78 47.97
CA GLN A 588 -21.24 14.60 49.37
C GLN A 588 -21.49 13.13 49.65
N LEU A 589 -20.84 12.61 50.69
CA LEU A 589 -21.13 11.29 51.25
C LEU A 589 -22.38 11.42 52.14
N ALA A 590 -23.53 10.87 51.73
CA ALA A 590 -24.78 10.92 52.52
C ALA A 590 -25.31 9.50 52.86
N PRO A 591 -25.97 9.28 54.02
CA PRO A 591 -25.85 9.95 55.31
C PRO A 591 -25.42 8.99 56.44
N ALA A 592 -24.44 9.38 57.27
CA ALA A 592 -24.38 8.89 58.64
C ALA A 592 -25.26 9.82 59.50
N LEU A 593 -26.27 9.23 60.15
CA LEU A 593 -27.38 9.86 60.85
C LEU A 593 -26.99 11.06 61.73
N GLU A 594 -27.87 12.07 61.70
CA GLU A 594 -28.10 13.05 62.77
C GLU A 594 -26.84 13.69 63.39
N ARG A 595 -26.27 14.73 62.74
CA ARG A 595 -25.70 15.97 63.36
C ARG A 595 -24.72 16.77 62.51
N SER A 596 -24.36 16.38 61.30
CA SER A 596 -23.40 17.15 60.51
C SER A 596 -24.07 18.27 59.69
N GLN A 597 -23.98 19.51 60.15
CA GLN A 597 -24.35 20.71 59.38
C GLN A 597 -23.65 20.70 58.00
N GLY A 598 -24.46 20.72 56.93
CA GLY A 598 -24.06 20.51 55.54
C GLY A 598 -23.11 21.58 54.99
N GLY A 599 -22.23 21.19 54.07
CA GLY A 599 -21.41 22.09 53.27
C GLY A 599 -21.50 21.68 51.81
N LEU A 600 -21.36 22.60 50.85
CA LEU A 600 -21.66 22.39 49.42
C LEU A 600 -20.84 21.30 48.70
N GLY A 601 -19.86 20.66 49.35
CA GLY A 601 -18.99 19.66 48.71
C GLY A 601 -17.94 20.29 47.78
N ILE A 602 -17.54 21.53 48.04
CA ILE A 602 -16.63 22.31 47.19
C ILE A 602 -15.21 22.38 47.77
N GLY A 603 -15.06 22.26 49.10
CA GLY A 603 -13.78 22.50 49.79
C GLY A 603 -12.61 21.60 49.36
N LEU A 604 -12.85 20.30 49.13
CA LEU A 604 -11.79 19.39 48.67
C LEU A 604 -11.41 19.64 47.20
N ALA A 605 -12.37 19.98 46.34
CA ALA A 605 -12.10 20.39 44.96
C ALA A 605 -11.23 21.66 44.92
N LEU A 606 -11.49 22.61 45.82
CA LEU A 606 -10.67 23.82 45.99
C LEU A 606 -9.24 23.49 46.45
N VAL A 607 -9.07 22.59 47.43
CA VAL A 607 -7.74 22.14 47.88
C VAL A 607 -6.95 21.53 46.72
N ARG A 608 -7.59 20.70 45.89
CA ARG A 608 -6.95 20.09 44.71
C ARG A 608 -6.52 21.14 43.70
N GLY A 609 -7.42 22.04 43.31
CA GLY A 609 -7.12 23.10 42.36
C GLY A 609 -5.99 24.04 42.82
N LEU A 610 -5.99 24.42 44.10
CA LEU A 610 -4.93 25.24 44.69
C LEU A 610 -3.60 24.49 44.75
N ALA A 611 -3.59 23.19 45.11
CA ALA A 611 -2.37 22.38 45.10
C ALA A 611 -1.76 22.30 43.69
N GLU A 612 -2.58 22.05 42.68
CA GLU A 612 -2.16 21.96 41.28
C GLU A 612 -1.58 23.29 40.77
N LEU A 613 -2.20 24.43 41.09
CA LEU A 613 -1.68 25.77 40.74
C LEU A 613 -0.34 26.10 41.44
N HIS A 614 -0.12 25.55 42.63
CA HIS A 614 1.17 25.64 43.33
C HIS A 614 2.22 24.66 42.76
N GLY A 615 1.89 23.85 41.76
CA GLY A 615 2.78 22.86 41.16
C GLY A 615 2.89 21.57 41.98
N GLY A 616 1.92 21.30 42.83
CA GLY A 616 1.87 20.15 43.72
C GLY A 616 0.68 19.21 43.46
N THR A 617 0.45 18.29 44.38
CA THR A 617 -0.64 17.30 44.31
C THR A 617 -1.34 17.14 45.65
N VAL A 618 -2.57 16.60 45.63
CA VAL A 618 -3.30 16.19 46.83
C VAL A 618 -3.84 14.77 46.66
N ALA A 619 -3.82 13.98 47.72
CA ALA A 619 -4.39 12.64 47.76
C ALA A 619 -5.16 12.40 49.07
N ALA A 620 -6.14 11.50 49.03
CA ALA A 620 -6.90 11.06 50.19
C ALA A 620 -6.72 9.55 50.39
N PHE A 621 -6.59 9.13 51.64
CA PHE A 621 -6.45 7.74 52.05
C PHE A 621 -7.39 7.45 53.20
N SER A 622 -8.07 6.30 53.15
CA SER A 622 -8.86 5.78 54.26
C SER A 622 -8.93 4.26 54.16
N SER A 623 -8.92 3.57 55.31
CA SER A 623 -9.09 2.11 55.35
C SER A 623 -10.57 1.70 55.32
N GLY A 624 -11.49 2.66 55.17
CA GLY A 624 -12.93 2.47 55.11
C GLY A 624 -13.68 3.15 56.26
N PRO A 625 -15.01 2.99 56.32
CA PRO A 625 -15.84 3.63 57.34
C PRO A 625 -15.40 3.29 58.78
N GLY A 626 -15.38 4.29 59.66
CA GLY A 626 -15.02 4.20 61.07
C GLY A 626 -13.51 4.15 61.36
N THR A 627 -12.65 4.25 60.34
CA THR A 627 -11.19 4.14 60.50
C THR A 627 -10.45 5.49 60.39
N GLY A 628 -11.19 6.59 60.24
CA GLY A 628 -10.63 7.91 59.96
C GLY A 628 -10.18 8.11 58.51
N SER A 629 -9.68 9.30 58.22
CA SER A 629 -9.10 9.66 56.92
C SER A 629 -7.75 10.34 57.06
N GLU A 630 -6.99 10.27 55.99
CA GLU A 630 -5.70 10.94 55.82
C GLU A 630 -5.68 11.68 54.49
N PHE A 631 -5.34 12.97 54.54
CA PHE A 631 -5.17 13.82 53.37
C PHE A 631 -3.72 14.27 53.28
N VAL A 632 -3.13 14.09 52.11
CA VAL A 632 -1.71 14.37 51.86
C VAL A 632 -1.58 15.41 50.77
N ILE A 633 -0.98 16.55 51.08
CA ILE A 633 -0.61 17.60 50.11
C ILE A 633 0.90 17.53 49.87
N ARG A 634 1.32 17.49 48.61
CA ARG A 634 2.74 17.55 48.20
C ARG A 634 3.00 18.85 47.46
N LEU A 635 3.98 19.63 47.88
CA LEU A 635 4.37 20.90 47.24
C LEU A 635 5.87 20.94 46.97
N PRO A 636 6.33 21.53 45.85
CA PRO A 636 7.75 21.63 45.53
C PRO A 636 8.48 22.60 46.48
N LEU A 637 9.64 22.17 47.02
CA LEU A 637 10.50 23.00 47.87
C LEU A 637 11.30 24.02 47.04
N SER A 638 11.43 25.23 47.59
CA SER A 638 12.30 26.26 47.02
C SER A 638 13.76 26.05 47.44
N LYS A 639 14.71 26.22 46.52
CA LYS A 639 16.14 25.93 46.72
C LYS A 639 16.97 27.10 47.28
N ALA A 640 16.37 28.26 47.55
CA ALA A 640 17.11 29.47 47.92
C ALA A 640 16.69 30.05 49.28
N THR A 641 17.67 30.58 50.01
CA THR A 641 17.55 31.23 51.33
C THR A 641 16.65 32.47 51.25
N PRO A 642 15.84 32.79 52.28
CA PRO A 642 14.85 33.85 52.22
C PRO A 642 15.47 35.25 52.13
N GLU A 643 14.90 36.11 51.29
CA GLU A 643 15.00 37.56 51.47
C GLU A 643 14.06 37.96 52.61
N GLN A 644 14.59 38.75 53.55
CA GLN A 644 13.82 39.29 54.67
C GLN A 644 12.83 40.34 54.14
N SER A 645 11.53 40.01 54.12
CA SER A 645 10.48 41.02 53.98
C SER A 645 10.23 41.74 55.30
N GLU A 646 10.05 43.04 55.15
CA GLU A 646 9.98 44.09 56.17
C GLU A 646 8.88 43.89 57.22
N SER A 647 9.17 44.49 58.36
CA SER A 647 8.40 44.59 59.60
C SER A 647 6.92 44.96 59.42
N ALA A 648 6.09 44.34 60.27
CA ALA A 648 4.70 44.71 60.51
C ALA A 648 4.54 46.23 60.80
N PRO A 649 3.49 46.89 60.30
CA PRO A 649 3.23 48.27 60.65
C PRO A 649 2.80 48.38 62.12
N ALA A 650 3.36 49.37 62.80
CA ALA A 650 3.06 49.72 64.18
C ALA A 650 1.59 50.18 64.35
N GLU A 651 1.01 49.88 65.52
CA GLU A 651 -0.24 50.48 65.99
C GLU A 651 -0.13 52.01 65.97
N MET A 652 -1.05 52.66 65.25
CA MET A 652 -1.15 54.11 65.14
C MET A 652 -2.40 54.65 65.86
N PRO A 653 -2.38 55.94 66.25
CA PRO A 653 -3.33 56.54 67.18
C PRO A 653 -4.68 56.81 66.52
N ARG A 654 -5.75 56.86 67.32
CA ARG A 654 -7.09 57.27 66.91
C ARG A 654 -7.06 58.68 66.31
N THR A 655 -7.35 58.79 65.01
CA THR A 655 -7.48 60.06 64.28
C THR A 655 -8.88 60.66 64.43
N ALA A 656 -8.96 61.99 64.24
CA ALA A 656 -10.21 62.74 64.24
C ALA A 656 -11.07 62.40 63.00
N GLY A 657 -12.39 62.54 63.14
CA GLY A 657 -13.36 62.23 62.09
C GLY A 657 -13.06 62.89 60.74
N LEU A 658 -12.99 62.07 59.69
CA LEU A 658 -12.84 62.52 58.29
C LEU A 658 -14.19 62.80 57.62
N ARG A 659 -14.19 63.66 56.59
CA ARG A 659 -15.31 63.79 55.64
C ARG A 659 -15.23 62.73 54.55
N VAL A 660 -16.22 61.83 54.49
CA VAL A 660 -16.24 60.68 53.57
C VAL A 660 -17.44 60.76 52.63
N VAL A 661 -17.25 60.53 51.34
CA VAL A 661 -18.36 60.31 50.37
C VAL A 661 -18.40 58.85 49.98
N ILE A 662 -19.59 58.25 50.00
CA ILE A 662 -19.83 56.90 49.49
C ILE A 662 -20.70 57.00 48.24
N VAL A 663 -20.24 56.43 47.13
CA VAL A 663 -21.02 56.35 45.88
C VAL A 663 -21.27 54.89 45.56
N ASP A 664 -22.51 54.44 45.74
CA ASP A 664 -22.94 53.04 45.53
C ASP A 664 -24.39 53.05 45.03
N ASP A 665 -24.70 52.24 44.02
CA ASP A 665 -26.05 52.15 43.44
C ASP A 665 -27.01 51.36 44.34
N ASN A 666 -26.46 50.57 45.27
CA ASN A 666 -27.20 49.92 46.33
C ASN A 666 -27.31 50.86 47.55
N ALA A 667 -28.44 51.58 47.62
CA ALA A 667 -28.75 52.49 48.72
C ALA A 667 -28.63 51.84 50.11
N ASP A 668 -29.12 50.61 50.28
CA ASP A 668 -29.04 49.91 51.58
C ASP A 668 -27.59 49.63 51.98
N ALA A 669 -26.72 49.28 51.01
CA ALA A 669 -25.30 49.07 51.26
C ALA A 669 -24.58 50.39 51.58
N ALA A 670 -24.88 51.46 50.83
CA ALA A 670 -24.34 52.80 51.05
C ALA A 670 -24.72 53.35 52.44
N ASP A 671 -26.00 53.30 52.78
CA ASP A 671 -26.55 53.87 54.00
C ASP A 671 -26.10 53.09 55.25
N SER A 672 -26.05 51.75 55.15
CA SER A 672 -25.54 50.92 56.24
C SER A 672 -24.04 51.10 56.47
N LEU A 673 -23.24 51.26 55.40
CA LEU A 673 -21.81 51.58 55.53
C LEU A 673 -21.59 52.99 56.08
N ALA A 674 -22.38 53.96 55.63
CA ALA A 674 -22.36 55.32 56.16
C ALA A 674 -22.63 55.33 57.66
N MET A 675 -23.65 54.59 58.11
CA MET A 675 -23.98 54.48 59.53
C MET A 675 -22.85 53.85 60.36
N VAL A 676 -22.12 52.87 59.82
CA VAL A 676 -20.94 52.30 60.51
C VAL A 676 -19.85 53.37 60.67
N LEU A 677 -19.51 54.08 59.59
CA LEU A 677 -18.46 55.11 59.61
C LEU A 677 -18.85 56.34 60.46
N GLU A 678 -20.13 56.72 60.49
CA GLU A 678 -20.65 57.78 61.37
C GLU A 678 -20.53 57.39 62.86
N LEU A 679 -20.81 56.14 63.21
CA LEU A 679 -20.61 55.62 64.58
C LEU A 679 -19.14 55.63 65.00
N GLU A 680 -18.23 55.54 64.03
CA GLU A 680 -16.78 55.66 64.23
C GLU A 680 -16.29 57.11 64.26
N GLY A 681 -17.17 58.08 64.04
CA GLY A 681 -16.91 59.52 64.20
C GLY A 681 -16.64 60.28 62.91
N HIS A 682 -16.82 59.67 61.74
CA HIS A 682 -16.67 60.32 60.43
C HIS A 682 -17.94 61.12 60.05
N GLU A 683 -17.78 62.17 59.24
CA GLU A 683 -18.91 62.88 58.61
C GLU A 683 -19.11 62.27 57.21
N VAL A 684 -20.21 61.55 57.00
CA VAL A 684 -20.40 60.74 55.79
C VAL A 684 -21.59 61.26 54.96
N ARG A 685 -21.45 61.27 53.63
CA ARG A 685 -22.57 61.50 52.71
C ARG A 685 -22.61 60.43 51.62
N THR A 686 -23.81 60.04 51.20
CA THR A 686 -24.03 58.98 50.21
C THR A 686 -24.58 59.55 48.90
N ALA A 687 -24.24 58.92 47.78
CA ALA A 687 -24.81 59.20 46.46
C ALA A 687 -25.10 57.88 45.70
N GLY A 688 -26.22 57.83 44.99
CA GLY A 688 -26.70 56.61 44.31
C GLY A 688 -26.12 56.35 42.90
N ASP A 689 -25.36 57.29 42.35
CA ASP A 689 -24.76 57.16 41.01
C ASP A 689 -23.60 58.12 40.82
N GLY A 690 -22.84 57.91 39.74
CA GLY A 690 -21.61 58.65 39.53
C GLY A 690 -21.78 60.14 39.21
N ILE A 691 -22.94 60.59 38.73
CA ILE A 691 -23.19 62.01 38.45
C ILE A 691 -23.48 62.74 39.77
N ALA A 692 -24.41 62.19 40.56
CA ALA A 692 -24.72 62.72 41.89
C ALA A 692 -23.48 62.68 42.81
N GLY A 693 -22.65 61.64 42.68
CA GLY A 693 -21.37 61.53 43.39
C GLY A 693 -20.40 62.65 43.05
N LEU A 694 -20.24 63.00 41.77
CA LEU A 694 -19.36 64.08 41.33
C LEU A 694 -19.82 65.46 41.85
N GLU A 695 -21.12 65.74 41.79
CA GLU A 695 -21.71 66.97 42.34
C GLU A 695 -21.49 67.06 43.86
N LEU A 696 -21.74 65.95 44.57
CA LEU A 696 -21.57 65.87 46.02
C LEU A 696 -20.10 66.07 46.45
N ILE A 697 -19.14 65.54 45.69
CA ILE A 697 -17.70 65.73 45.95
C ILE A 697 -17.33 67.21 45.83
N GLY A 698 -17.86 67.92 44.83
CA GLY A 698 -17.65 69.36 44.66
C GLY A 698 -18.21 70.20 45.80
N GLU A 699 -19.40 69.84 46.32
CA GLU A 699 -20.05 70.59 47.41
C GLU A 699 -19.49 70.26 48.81
N PHE A 700 -19.18 69.00 49.05
CA PHE A 700 -18.82 68.49 50.39
C PHE A 700 -17.32 68.52 50.68
N ALA A 701 -16.48 68.62 49.64
CA ALA A 701 -15.02 68.59 49.72
C ALA A 701 -14.51 67.45 50.63
N PRO A 702 -14.79 66.18 50.29
CA PRO A 702 -14.41 65.03 51.10
C PRO A 702 -12.90 64.84 51.17
N GLN A 703 -12.44 64.20 52.24
CA GLN A 703 -11.07 63.73 52.41
C GLN A 703 -10.91 62.29 51.91
N ALA A 704 -11.99 61.50 51.91
CA ALA A 704 -12.00 60.16 51.32
C ALA A 704 -13.29 59.92 50.51
N VAL A 705 -13.16 59.18 49.41
CA VAL A 705 -14.27 58.80 48.55
C VAL A 705 -14.23 57.29 48.33
N ILE A 706 -15.31 56.62 48.74
CA ILE A 706 -15.53 55.18 48.56
C ILE A 706 -16.47 55.02 47.38
N LEU A 707 -16.06 54.26 46.36
CA LEU A 707 -16.70 54.31 45.05
C LEU A 707 -16.95 52.91 44.49
N ASP A 708 -18.20 52.57 44.19
CA ASP A 708 -18.49 51.39 43.40
C ASP A 708 -18.02 51.59 41.95
N ILE A 709 -17.43 50.56 41.36
CA ILE A 709 -17.04 50.58 39.95
C ILE A 709 -18.26 50.36 39.04
N GLY A 710 -19.24 49.57 39.49
CA GLY A 710 -20.43 49.16 38.74
C GLY A 710 -21.53 50.21 38.57
N LEU A 711 -21.24 51.50 38.81
CA LEU A 711 -22.26 52.54 38.87
C LEU A 711 -23.01 52.75 37.55
N PRO A 712 -24.34 52.99 37.59
CA PRO A 712 -25.12 53.37 36.43
C PRO A 712 -24.80 54.80 35.96
N ARG A 713 -25.02 55.06 34.68
CA ARG A 713 -24.80 56.35 33.96
C ARG A 713 -23.34 56.76 33.78
N LEU A 714 -22.56 56.83 34.85
CA LEU A 714 -21.14 57.17 34.83
C LEU A 714 -20.41 56.08 35.61
N ASN A 715 -19.60 55.28 34.91
CA ASN A 715 -18.90 54.17 35.56
C ASN A 715 -17.86 54.68 36.56
N GLY A 716 -17.50 53.87 37.55
CA GLY A 716 -16.61 54.33 38.62
C GLY A 716 -15.19 54.67 38.17
N TYR A 717 -14.69 54.06 37.09
CA TYR A 717 -13.38 54.42 36.52
C TYR A 717 -13.39 55.82 35.89
N GLU A 718 -14.46 56.17 35.16
CA GLU A 718 -14.66 57.48 34.56
C GLU A 718 -14.84 58.56 35.63
N LEU A 719 -15.55 58.23 36.70
CA LEU A 719 -15.70 59.12 37.85
C LEU A 719 -14.36 59.37 38.56
N ALA A 720 -13.57 58.32 38.85
CA ALA A 720 -12.25 58.47 39.45
C ALA A 720 -11.31 59.34 38.60
N ARG A 721 -11.29 59.14 37.28
CA ARG A 721 -10.51 59.97 36.35
C ARG A 721 -10.95 61.43 36.38
N ARG A 722 -12.26 61.70 36.47
CA ARG A 722 -12.79 63.07 36.59
C ARG A 722 -12.42 63.70 37.92
N ILE A 723 -12.53 62.98 39.03
CA ILE A 723 -12.10 63.47 40.35
C ILE A 723 -10.62 63.85 40.33
N ARG A 724 -9.76 62.99 39.76
CA ARG A 724 -8.32 63.26 39.62
C ARG A 724 -8.00 64.40 38.64
N HIS A 725 -8.89 64.70 37.68
CA HIS A 725 -8.72 65.81 36.75
C HIS A 725 -9.19 67.15 37.35
N ASP A 726 -10.38 67.16 37.96
CA ASP A 726 -11.07 68.36 38.44
C ASP A 726 -10.57 68.82 39.82
N HIS A 727 -9.97 67.90 40.60
CA HIS A 727 -9.47 68.15 41.96
C HIS A 727 -7.98 67.77 42.12
N GLN A 728 -7.12 68.16 41.18
CA GLN A 728 -5.68 67.84 41.18
C GLN A 728 -4.92 68.31 42.44
N ASP A 729 -5.37 69.41 43.06
CA ASP A 729 -4.74 70.00 44.25
C ASP A 729 -5.31 69.46 45.59
N ALA A 730 -6.34 68.62 45.55
CA ALA A 730 -6.97 68.05 46.73
C ALA A 730 -6.44 66.63 46.98
N ASP A 731 -5.87 66.40 48.16
CA ASP A 731 -5.37 65.09 48.61
C ASP A 731 -6.55 64.19 49.03
N ILE A 732 -7.38 63.82 48.06
CA ILE A 732 -8.58 62.99 48.26
C ILE A 732 -8.19 61.51 48.14
N LEU A 733 -8.42 60.74 49.19
CA LEU A 733 -8.23 59.29 49.18
C LEU A 733 -9.35 58.60 48.37
N LEU A 734 -9.02 57.99 47.23
CA LEU A 734 -9.96 57.26 46.38
C LEU A 734 -9.88 55.75 46.63
N ILE A 735 -11.01 55.18 47.07
CA ILE A 735 -11.14 53.77 47.41
C ILE A 735 -12.16 53.12 46.46
N ALA A 736 -11.68 52.23 45.59
CA ALA A 736 -12.53 51.42 44.73
C ALA A 736 -13.16 50.27 45.50
N VAL A 737 -14.45 50.04 45.28
CA VAL A 737 -15.21 48.91 45.83
C VAL A 737 -15.86 48.16 44.68
N THR A 738 -15.66 46.83 44.58
CA THR A 738 -16.14 46.08 43.41
C THR A 738 -16.77 44.74 43.77
N GLY A 739 -17.71 44.27 42.94
CA GLY A 739 -18.12 42.87 42.96
C GLY A 739 -17.09 41.91 42.34
N TRP A 740 -16.05 42.44 41.69
CA TRP A 740 -15.10 41.73 40.83
C TRP A 740 -13.66 41.97 41.31
N GLY A 741 -13.02 40.92 41.82
CA GLY A 741 -11.69 41.00 42.42
C GLY A 741 -10.59 40.40 41.55
N GLN A 742 -10.58 40.64 40.23
CA GLN A 742 -9.50 40.16 39.37
C GLN A 742 -8.28 41.08 39.45
N GLN A 743 -7.08 40.54 39.20
CA GLN A 743 -5.85 41.33 39.17
C GLN A 743 -5.91 42.44 38.09
N GLN A 744 -6.61 42.17 36.98
CA GLN A 744 -6.85 43.13 35.91
C GLN A 744 -7.83 44.26 36.31
N ASP A 745 -8.83 43.97 37.16
CA ASP A 745 -9.71 44.99 37.73
C ASP A 745 -8.91 45.93 38.64
N LYS A 746 -7.99 45.37 39.43
CA LYS A 746 -7.10 46.17 40.30
C LYS A 746 -6.15 47.06 39.50
N GLN A 747 -5.54 46.55 38.43
CA GLN A 747 -4.70 47.37 37.53
C GLN A 747 -5.51 48.49 36.87
N THR A 748 -6.71 48.16 36.37
CA THR A 748 -7.59 49.16 35.74
C THR A 748 -8.00 50.24 36.74
N ALA A 749 -8.19 49.90 38.02
CA ALA A 749 -8.46 50.85 39.09
C ALA A 749 -7.25 51.75 39.39
N GLU A 750 -6.06 51.19 39.49
CA GLU A 750 -4.82 51.97 39.68
C GLU A 750 -4.60 52.94 38.50
N GLU A 751 -4.79 52.49 37.25
CA GLU A 751 -4.71 53.34 36.04
C GLU A 751 -5.79 54.43 35.99
N ALA A 752 -6.95 54.20 36.60
CA ALA A 752 -8.01 55.19 36.71
C ALA A 752 -7.76 56.22 37.83
N GLY A 753 -6.77 55.98 38.70
CA GLY A 753 -6.35 56.90 39.75
C GLY A 753 -6.84 56.57 41.16
N PHE A 754 -7.27 55.32 41.42
CA PHE A 754 -7.62 54.86 42.77
C PHE A 754 -6.37 54.55 43.62
N ASP A 755 -6.44 54.83 44.92
CA ASP A 755 -5.35 54.58 45.88
C ASP A 755 -5.48 53.18 46.54
N HIS A 756 -6.71 52.74 46.77
CA HIS A 756 -7.02 51.44 47.34
C HIS A 756 -8.17 50.75 46.60
N HIS A 757 -8.20 49.42 46.66
CA HIS A 757 -9.21 48.60 46.00
C HIS A 757 -9.67 47.46 46.91
N PHE A 758 -10.96 47.40 47.17
CA PHE A 758 -11.64 46.39 47.99
C PHE A 758 -12.69 45.63 47.19
N THR A 759 -12.92 44.37 47.56
CA THR A 759 -14.02 43.56 47.05
C THR A 759 -15.21 43.62 47.99
N LYS A 760 -16.43 43.76 47.45
CA LYS A 760 -17.68 43.63 48.21
C LYS A 760 -17.84 42.17 48.68
N PRO A 761 -18.30 41.92 49.92
CA PRO A 761 -18.61 42.90 50.96
C PRO A 761 -17.32 43.46 51.61
N VAL A 762 -17.20 44.79 51.66
CA VAL A 762 -16.05 45.47 52.29
C VAL A 762 -16.07 45.17 53.79
N ASP A 763 -14.93 44.80 54.34
CA ASP A 763 -14.78 44.65 55.79
C ASP A 763 -14.66 46.04 56.43
N PRO A 764 -15.61 46.49 57.28
CA PRO A 764 -15.56 47.82 57.88
C PRO A 764 -14.27 48.09 58.65
N ARG A 765 -13.64 47.06 59.24
CA ARG A 765 -12.39 47.21 60.00
C ARG A 765 -11.18 47.41 59.11
N GLU A 766 -11.18 46.84 57.92
CA GLU A 766 -10.12 47.08 56.93
C GLU A 766 -10.25 48.46 56.32
N LEU A 767 -11.49 48.87 56.05
CA LEU A 767 -11.79 50.21 55.57
C LEU A 767 -11.37 51.27 56.60
N GLN A 768 -11.69 51.07 57.88
CA GLN A 768 -11.27 51.96 58.95
C GLN A 768 -9.74 52.06 59.08
N ARG A 769 -9.01 50.94 58.90
CA ARG A 769 -7.54 50.93 58.85
C ARG A 769 -6.97 51.77 57.71
N VAL A 770 -7.66 51.85 56.58
CA VAL A 770 -7.26 52.71 55.45
C VAL A 770 -7.61 54.17 55.73
N LEU A 771 -8.77 54.44 56.31
CA LEU A 771 -9.24 55.79 56.67
C LEU A 771 -8.50 56.39 57.89
N SER A 772 -7.68 55.61 58.59
CA SER A 772 -6.89 56.06 59.75
C SER A 772 -5.42 56.34 59.42
N ARG A 773 -5.02 56.12 58.16
CA ARG A 773 -3.72 56.56 57.62
C ARG A 773 -3.79 58.03 57.25
#